data_AF-A0A0L6WKX5-F1
#
_entry.id   AF-A0A0L6WKX5-F1
#
_cell.length_a   1.000
_cell.length_b   1.000
_cell.length_c   1.000
_cell.angle_alpha   90.00
_cell.angle_beta   90.00
_cell.angle_gamma   90.00
#
_symmetry.space_group_name_H-M   'P 1'
#
loop_
_entity.id
_entity.type
_entity.pdbx_description
1 polymer ?
#
loop_
_entity_poly.entity_id
_entity_poly.type
_entity_poly.pdbx_seq_one_letter_code
_entity_poly.pdbx_strand_id
1 'polypeptide(L)'
;MRDWHPVSAAKSTLPSARSPSPLRALYEAHSSFLPHPTLTSTNLITSLHILNLMQTTLSTDILRDRIRHITTTQDHACARALVSVIYETGFKLPRIGERHKSLFDRVLAPLDGDLRTGLAFRRSVGWDRLVDVGVLCEQLQDDVCDVVYDVVRELVERGLDEREIIGLRDVVAGSEWVPVGEESRLAGAVEFFVRMGCSERPSTSAILDRLAELREGDKSTRVVVTKACRLLSLLSDEEISDANHRSRVFVPDTSCTLRPLHSVLYNDIGERAVLVSLGDDEYLAYDMINESLARSLHMDRLGLKFVDLKPLGIDMGEELGTTIRNRLGSYTSRQIVTEFVANAADAGATEFGVLVDEITITLSSDGILFGTLKDVWDGPSFVLYNDAVFTAADFDGICQTGIGGKSKRRDCIGQFGFGALTMFHLTDFAMIVSGDSVLFIEPTKQLLPLRGRAALLLPLRHVKQMYPDHIKLLVGMFGFEVSSTISYQGTLFRLPLRRHVKESSLGEAWDIHRLREVVVKPFQDHAEEFLLFTSIGTIMIKHRTSLENVRTWRISSVRKEEMTVNEFKTRVFDLSIRSDIDGPCQDIETQSWHVVSTSTSCQEDILESLSRYRLRSPVMLAIAARTDTETDRNHKRKLVYKFFSSLPLIPSYLPVHVSAPFILSDDRRQIRLDNLDQAAADYNRWLFSTAIPPLCLFLLSDLLDHDHKNVPWWPGDVHGENQLTQLVTCSFYSTLKDSNRRVFLPSHWARAIPIPLTSKEVVLADSHSVNGALDEVFRLLEPPLVLLPSRLIHRLHTVGLTQLTPAYLSNLVRRSLVNPAKYLRFEQLSELLSFLGRQSADDLLGLRLLPLSSGEFGMIERSTGASETYFIAPKSAHVLFPASQHLVHPKFKPSMSVCSHLLRTLNVEEFTGSSLNLLIVTVLHEGSVASHDNDIQAWIASFWNKCADMNVNLESISTFPLVPTRRPGLYTSIDNCRNRSAVILGTRRAHAWLWSLLSDLGLTVVECYSENFPRYLRDTFLENQETLID
;
A
#
# COMPACT_ATOMS: atom_id res chain seq x y z
N MET A 1 -23.54 57.87 0.72
CA MET A 1 -22.58 58.62 1.56
C MET A 1 -21.20 58.33 0.98
N ARG A 2 -20.78 59.01 -0.10
CA ARG A 2 -20.02 60.28 -0.14
C ARG A 2 -18.88 60.32 0.90
N ASP A 3 -17.61 60.56 0.57
CA ASP A 3 -16.84 60.62 -0.69
C ASP A 3 -15.33 60.76 -0.30
N TRP A 4 -14.46 60.10 -1.07
CA TRP A 4 -13.18 60.60 -1.62
C TRP A 4 -11.84 60.60 -0.84
N HIS A 5 -10.85 59.98 -1.50
CA HIS A 5 -9.39 60.21 -1.48
C HIS A 5 -9.01 61.41 -2.43
N PRO A 6 -7.73 61.67 -2.81
CA PRO A 6 -6.53 62.17 -2.11
C PRO A 6 -5.89 63.42 -2.83
N VAL A 7 -4.63 63.79 -2.48
CA VAL A 7 -3.55 64.42 -3.33
C VAL A 7 -3.03 65.85 -3.01
N SER A 8 -1.71 65.92 -3.22
CA SER A 8 -0.60 66.87 -2.99
C SER A 8 -0.55 68.25 -3.69
N ALA A 9 0.52 69.00 -3.33
CA ALA A 9 1.35 69.95 -4.10
C ALA A 9 1.07 71.46 -3.84
N ALA A 10 2.00 72.44 -3.87
CA ALA A 10 3.47 72.54 -3.89
C ALA A 10 3.86 74.05 -3.73
N LYS A 11 5.10 74.32 -3.27
CA LYS A 11 6.03 75.47 -3.53
C LYS A 11 5.54 76.95 -3.60
N SER A 12 6.27 77.83 -2.89
CA SER A 12 6.85 79.09 -3.48
C SER A 12 7.89 79.78 -2.56
N THR A 13 8.81 80.52 -3.18
CA THR A 13 10.08 81.12 -2.72
C THR A 13 10.08 82.66 -2.54
N LEU A 14 10.75 83.18 -1.49
CA LEU A 14 11.52 84.48 -1.30
C LEU A 14 10.83 85.86 -1.57
N PRO A 15 11.33 87.07 -1.14
CA PRO A 15 12.67 87.47 -0.62
C PRO A 15 12.75 88.48 0.59
N SER A 16 14.00 88.85 0.91
CA SER A 16 14.64 89.79 1.87
C SER A 16 14.01 91.12 2.34
N ALA A 17 14.31 91.53 3.59
CA ALA A 17 14.88 92.86 3.96
C ALA A 17 15.33 92.93 5.44
N ARG A 18 16.49 93.55 5.69
CA ARG A 18 17.14 93.77 7.00
C ARG A 18 16.56 94.99 7.73
N SER A 19 16.56 94.96 9.08
CA SER A 19 16.73 96.15 9.92
C SER A 19 17.67 95.83 11.12
N PRO A 20 18.46 96.80 11.61
CA PRO A 20 19.70 96.56 12.35
C PRO A 20 19.54 96.59 13.88
N SER A 21 20.36 95.79 14.58
CA SER A 21 20.36 95.68 16.04
C SER A 21 21.15 96.82 16.73
N PRO A 22 20.75 97.21 17.95
CA PRO A 22 21.26 98.38 18.69
C PRO A 22 22.73 98.30 19.14
N LEU A 23 23.48 97.27 18.74
CA LEU A 23 24.90 97.08 19.07
C LEU A 23 25.85 97.77 18.08
N ARG A 24 25.39 98.10 16.87
CA ARG A 24 26.20 98.85 15.89
C ARG A 24 26.39 100.32 16.28
N ALA A 25 25.42 100.90 16.99
CA ALA A 25 25.48 102.26 17.52
C ALA A 25 26.44 102.40 18.73
N LEU A 26 26.77 101.30 19.41
CA LEU A 26 27.77 101.26 20.49
C LEU A 26 29.21 101.11 19.97
N TYR A 27 29.38 100.46 18.81
CA TYR A 27 30.69 100.27 18.18
C TYR A 27 31.20 101.53 17.46
N GLU A 28 30.30 102.34 16.90
CA GLU A 28 30.65 103.62 16.23
C GLU A 28 30.93 104.77 17.23
N ALA A 29 30.62 104.59 18.53
CA ALA A 29 30.82 105.60 19.57
C ALA A 29 32.16 105.49 20.34
N HIS A 30 32.95 104.42 20.14
CA HIS A 30 34.17 104.15 20.93
C HIS A 30 35.43 103.85 20.11
N SER A 31 35.43 104.08 18.79
CA SER A 31 36.58 103.82 17.91
C SER A 31 37.58 104.99 17.77
N SER A 32 37.60 105.96 18.69
CA SER A 32 38.45 107.16 18.60
C SER A 32 39.49 107.32 19.71
N PHE A 33 39.82 106.26 20.45
CA PHE A 33 41.00 106.21 21.32
C PHE A 33 41.49 104.76 21.45
N LEU A 34 42.59 104.42 20.76
CA LEU A 34 43.75 103.68 21.32
C LEU A 34 44.74 103.34 20.19
N PRO A 35 45.93 103.98 20.16
CA PRO A 35 47.01 103.60 19.26
C PRO A 35 47.65 102.27 19.68
N HIS A 36 48.20 101.55 18.70
CA HIS A 36 48.97 100.31 18.84
C HIS A 36 49.96 100.33 20.02
N PRO A 37 50.00 99.24 20.81
CA PRO A 37 51.29 98.65 21.12
C PRO A 37 51.30 97.14 20.86
N THR A 38 52.47 96.67 20.46
CA THR A 38 52.86 95.28 20.20
C THR A 38 52.38 94.31 21.29
N LEU A 39 51.58 93.32 20.89
CA LEU A 39 51.17 92.20 21.74
C LEU A 39 52.38 91.29 22.01
N THR A 40 53.02 91.46 23.17
CA THR A 40 53.99 90.49 23.69
C THR A 40 53.26 89.23 24.18
N SER A 41 53.93 88.08 24.12
CA SER A 41 53.40 86.78 24.59
C SER A 41 52.90 86.84 26.03
N THR A 42 53.51 87.68 26.87
CA THR A 42 53.07 87.97 28.23
C THR A 42 51.71 88.70 28.29
N ASN A 43 51.45 89.69 27.43
CA ASN A 43 50.19 90.45 27.46
C ASN A 43 48.97 89.63 27.00
N LEU A 44 49.17 88.68 26.07
CA LEU A 44 48.12 87.77 25.62
C LEU A 44 47.74 86.75 26.72
N ILE A 45 48.73 86.22 27.43
CA ILE A 45 48.53 85.26 28.54
C ILE A 45 47.79 85.94 29.70
N THR A 46 48.14 87.18 30.03
CA THR A 46 47.46 87.97 31.09
C THR A 46 46.02 88.30 30.70
N SER A 47 45.75 88.61 29.43
CA SER A 47 44.40 88.92 28.94
C SER A 47 43.47 87.69 28.93
N LEU A 48 44.01 86.51 28.60
CA LEU A 48 43.27 85.24 28.65
C LEU A 48 42.99 84.78 30.10
N HIS A 49 43.88 85.11 31.05
CA HIS A 49 43.63 84.93 32.49
C HIS A 49 42.52 85.86 33.01
N ILE A 50 42.53 87.14 32.64
CA ILE A 50 41.55 88.14 33.10
C ILE A 50 40.13 87.84 32.56
N LEU A 51 40.02 87.33 31.33
CA LEU A 51 38.74 86.97 30.72
C LEU A 51 38.20 85.60 31.18
N ASN A 52 38.91 84.91 32.08
CA ASN A 52 38.55 83.61 32.63
C ASN A 52 38.29 82.53 31.54
N LEU A 53 38.91 82.68 30.37
CA LEU A 53 38.88 81.75 29.24
C LEU A 53 39.98 80.66 29.34
N MET A 54 40.80 80.73 30.39
CA MET A 54 41.85 79.76 30.73
C MET A 54 41.55 79.15 32.10
N GLN A 55 40.91 77.99 32.11
CA GLN A 55 40.94 77.06 33.25
C GLN A 55 41.62 75.77 32.82
N THR A 56 42.85 75.87 32.32
CA THR A 56 43.68 74.72 31.95
C THR A 56 44.94 74.68 32.82
N THR A 57 45.34 73.45 33.15
CA THR A 57 46.38 73.03 34.08
C THR A 57 47.70 72.68 33.37
N LEU A 58 47.99 73.35 32.26
CA LEU A 58 49.25 73.19 31.51
C LEU A 58 50.38 73.94 32.21
N SER A 59 51.58 73.34 32.26
CA SER A 59 52.76 74.02 32.81
C SER A 59 53.12 75.28 32.01
N THR A 60 53.61 76.31 32.70
CA THR A 60 53.95 77.61 32.10
C THR A 60 55.04 77.51 31.02
N ASP A 61 55.80 76.42 30.98
CA ASP A 61 56.89 76.22 30.01
C ASP A 61 56.38 75.61 28.69
N ILE A 62 55.41 74.68 28.74
CA ILE A 62 54.76 74.11 27.55
C ILE A 62 53.91 75.17 26.83
N LEU A 63 53.23 76.02 27.59
CA LEU A 63 52.50 77.18 27.07
C LEU A 63 53.45 78.19 26.42
N ARG A 64 54.64 78.41 26.99
CA ARG A 64 55.65 79.31 26.42
C ARG A 64 56.22 78.79 25.10
N ASP A 65 56.39 77.47 24.98
CA ASP A 65 56.87 76.82 23.75
C ASP A 65 55.81 76.78 22.64
N ARG A 66 54.54 76.47 22.97
CA ARG A 66 53.44 76.49 21.99
C ARG A 66 53.10 77.90 21.52
N ILE A 67 53.15 78.90 22.40
CA ILE A 67 52.94 80.31 22.06
C ILE A 67 54.14 80.90 21.31
N ARG A 68 55.38 80.46 21.60
CA ARG A 68 56.57 80.83 20.81
C ARG A 68 56.38 80.54 19.33
N HIS A 69 55.82 79.36 19.01
CA HIS A 69 55.58 78.94 17.63
C HIS A 69 54.57 79.84 16.89
N ILE A 70 53.57 80.35 17.60
CA ILE A 70 52.55 81.30 17.10
C ILE A 70 53.14 82.71 16.92
N THR A 71 54.08 83.14 17.77
CA THR A 71 54.71 84.48 17.65
C THR A 71 55.82 84.56 16.60
N THR A 72 56.37 83.44 16.14
CA THR A 72 57.43 83.41 15.11
C THR A 72 56.91 83.30 13.67
N THR A 73 55.64 82.94 13.47
CA THR A 73 55.01 82.93 12.16
C THR A 73 54.34 84.30 11.93
N GLN A 74 54.80 85.07 10.92
CA GLN A 74 54.20 86.37 10.52
C GLN A 74 52.83 86.19 9.84
N ASP A 75 51.96 85.32 10.36
CA ASP A 75 50.65 85.07 9.80
C ASP A 75 49.55 85.77 10.61
N HIS A 76 49.15 86.96 10.14
CA HIS A 76 48.06 87.76 10.70
C HIS A 76 46.66 87.08 10.62
N ALA A 77 46.57 85.83 10.15
CA ALA A 77 45.35 85.02 10.16
C ALA A 77 45.01 84.43 11.54
N CYS A 78 46.00 84.02 12.34
CA CYS A 78 45.76 83.38 13.64
C CYS A 78 45.16 84.33 14.68
N ALA A 79 45.65 85.58 14.74
CA ALA A 79 45.11 86.60 15.64
C ALA A 79 43.66 87.00 15.27
N ARG A 80 43.31 86.99 13.98
CA ARG A 80 41.94 87.24 13.50
C ARG A 80 40.99 86.09 13.80
N ALA A 81 41.45 84.84 13.70
CA ALA A 81 40.66 83.67 14.05
C ALA A 81 40.32 83.61 15.56
N LEU A 82 41.26 83.96 16.43
CA LEU A 82 41.07 84.00 17.89
C LEU A 82 40.04 85.04 18.32
N VAL A 83 40.04 86.23 17.71
CA VAL A 83 39.05 87.29 17.97
C VAL A 83 37.66 86.90 17.45
N SER A 84 37.57 86.17 16.32
CA SER A 84 36.30 85.67 15.76
C SER A 84 35.61 84.66 16.68
N VAL A 85 36.36 83.74 17.28
CA VAL A 85 35.82 82.70 18.19
C VAL A 85 35.30 83.30 19.50
N ILE A 86 35.97 84.34 20.02
CA ILE A 86 35.53 85.09 21.21
C ILE A 86 34.23 85.87 20.93
N TYR A 87 34.02 86.34 19.70
CA TYR A 87 32.82 87.09 19.30
C TYR A 87 31.60 86.18 19.04
N GLU A 88 31.79 84.95 18.56
CA GLU A 88 30.70 84.04 18.18
C GLU A 88 30.08 83.26 19.36
N THR A 89 30.79 83.07 20.47
CA THR A 89 30.37 82.16 21.56
C THR A 89 29.62 82.82 22.73
N GLY A 90 29.38 84.14 22.69
CA GLY A 90 28.39 84.79 23.56
C GLY A 90 28.57 84.61 25.08
N PHE A 91 29.81 84.51 25.58
CA PHE A 91 30.19 84.58 27.00
C PHE A 91 29.26 83.86 28.01
N LYS A 92 29.08 82.53 27.88
CA LYS A 92 28.58 81.70 28.99
C LYS A 92 29.40 80.42 29.15
N LEU A 93 30.01 80.23 30.32
CA LEU A 93 30.65 78.98 30.76
C LEU A 93 30.19 78.65 32.21
N PRO A 94 29.92 77.37 32.55
CA PRO A 94 29.52 76.94 33.89
C PRO A 94 30.72 76.71 34.84
N ARG A 95 30.48 76.81 36.16
CA ARG A 95 31.48 76.60 37.23
C ARG A 95 31.68 75.11 37.54
N ILE A 96 32.92 74.66 37.72
CA ILE A 96 33.25 73.31 38.24
C ILE A 96 34.15 73.45 39.48
N GLY A 97 33.80 72.70 40.54
CA GLY A 97 34.46 72.67 41.83
C GLY A 97 35.64 71.69 41.93
N GLU A 98 36.44 71.92 42.95
CA GLU A 98 37.74 71.32 43.29
C GLU A 98 37.76 69.77 43.36
N ARG A 99 38.70 69.12 42.66
CA ARG A 99 39.37 67.87 43.12
C ARG A 99 40.81 67.75 42.60
N HIS A 100 41.71 67.56 43.57
CA HIS A 100 43.03 66.92 43.57
C HIS A 100 44.09 67.24 42.49
N LYS A 101 45.11 67.98 42.94
CA LYS A 101 46.40 68.25 42.28
C LYS A 101 47.34 67.04 42.40
N SER A 102 47.31 66.15 41.43
CA SER A 102 48.42 65.25 41.05
C SER A 102 47.98 64.50 39.80
N LEU A 103 48.82 64.41 38.77
CA LEU A 103 48.59 63.81 37.43
C LEU A 103 48.10 64.77 36.32
N PHE A 104 48.39 66.07 36.41
CA PHE A 104 47.91 67.08 35.45
C PHE A 104 48.68 67.24 34.12
N ASP A 105 49.58 66.32 33.74
CA ASP A 105 50.32 66.44 32.48
C ASP A 105 49.81 65.56 31.33
N ARG A 106 48.81 64.70 31.53
CA ARG A 106 48.33 63.83 30.44
C ARG A 106 46.84 63.55 30.57
N VAL A 107 46.01 64.44 30.04
CA VAL A 107 44.76 64.13 29.32
C VAL A 107 44.51 65.36 28.44
N LEU A 108 44.82 65.29 27.14
CA LEU A 108 44.07 66.08 26.19
C LEU A 108 42.65 65.55 26.32
N ALA A 109 41.78 66.25 27.05
CA ALA A 109 40.36 66.04 26.83
C ALA A 109 40.17 66.33 25.34
N PRO A 110 39.76 65.36 24.50
CA PRO A 110 39.18 65.72 23.23
C PRO A 110 38.03 66.64 23.66
N LEU A 111 38.11 67.91 23.28
CA LEU A 111 36.97 68.80 23.38
C LEU A 111 35.77 68.00 22.87
N ASP A 112 34.76 67.85 23.72
CA ASP A 112 33.45 67.34 23.32
C ASP A 112 33.19 67.76 21.88
N GLY A 113 32.76 66.81 21.04
CA GLY A 113 32.50 67.04 19.61
C GLY A 113 31.57 68.24 19.31
N ASP A 114 30.96 68.79 20.35
CA ASP A 114 30.11 69.98 20.37
C ASP A 114 30.84 71.33 20.36
N LEU A 115 32.17 71.38 20.59
CA LEU A 115 32.95 72.62 20.48
C LEU A 115 33.42 72.85 19.03
N ARG A 116 32.63 73.64 18.29
CA ARG A 116 32.90 74.10 16.91
C ARG A 116 34.09 75.07 16.83
N THR A 117 35.30 74.58 17.06
CA THR A 117 36.53 75.31 16.74
C THR A 117 36.97 75.01 15.32
N GLY A 118 37.31 76.04 14.53
CA GLY A 118 37.69 75.89 13.12
C GLY A 118 38.92 75.02 12.88
N LEU A 119 38.90 74.21 11.81
CA LEU A 119 39.94 73.23 11.44
C LEU A 119 41.34 73.85 11.27
N ALA A 120 41.40 75.13 10.86
CA ALA A 120 42.64 75.89 10.71
C ALA A 120 43.32 76.19 12.05
N PHE A 121 42.54 76.41 13.12
CA PHE A 121 43.08 76.63 14.48
C PHE A 121 43.57 75.32 15.09
N ARG A 122 42.86 74.20 14.89
CA ARG A 122 43.31 72.89 15.38
C ARG A 122 44.68 72.51 14.78
N ARG A 123 44.83 72.70 13.46
CA ARG A 123 46.09 72.49 12.71
C ARG A 123 47.26 73.35 13.17
N SER A 124 47.01 74.62 13.50
CA SER A 124 48.09 75.56 13.83
C SER A 124 48.65 75.38 15.25
N VAL A 125 47.87 74.84 16.18
CA VAL A 125 48.30 74.57 17.57
C VAL A 125 48.67 73.09 17.79
N GLY A 126 48.57 72.27 16.74
CA GLY A 126 48.87 70.83 16.76
C GLY A 126 47.89 70.02 17.60
N TRP A 127 46.64 70.48 17.72
CA TRP A 127 45.56 69.86 18.50
C TRP A 127 44.79 68.77 17.72
N ASP A 128 45.12 68.62 16.45
CA ASP A 128 44.64 67.58 15.52
C ASP A 128 45.62 66.42 15.38
N ARG A 129 46.74 66.42 16.12
CA ARG A 129 47.69 65.30 16.15
C ARG A 129 47.25 64.27 17.19
N LEU A 130 47.24 63.01 16.78
CA LEU A 130 46.99 61.85 17.64
C LEU A 130 48.00 61.83 18.80
N VAL A 131 47.49 61.61 20.01
CA VAL A 131 48.30 61.39 21.23
C VAL A 131 49.23 60.20 21.02
N ASP A 132 50.50 60.30 21.39
CA ASP A 132 51.49 59.21 21.24
C ASP A 132 51.04 57.92 21.94
N VAL A 133 51.28 56.75 21.34
CA VAL A 133 50.83 55.46 21.89
C VAL A 133 51.51 55.16 23.24
N GLY A 134 52.77 55.55 23.43
CA GLY A 134 53.46 55.40 24.72
C GLY A 134 52.83 56.23 25.84
N VAL A 135 52.25 57.38 25.48
CA VAL A 135 51.47 58.23 26.41
C VAL A 135 50.17 57.55 26.84
N LEU A 136 49.45 56.94 25.89
CA LEU A 136 48.21 56.21 26.17
C LEU A 136 48.47 54.95 27.00
N CYS A 137 49.59 54.25 26.75
CA CYS A 137 50.03 53.10 27.55
C CYS A 137 50.27 53.45 29.02
N GLU A 138 50.99 54.53 29.31
CA GLU A 138 51.22 54.96 30.70
C GLU A 138 49.90 55.41 31.38
N GLN A 139 48.95 55.99 30.65
CA GLN A 139 47.64 56.38 31.20
C GLN A 139 46.74 55.18 31.51
N LEU A 140 46.86 54.09 30.75
CA LEU A 140 46.17 52.82 31.01
C LEU A 140 46.61 52.16 32.34
N GLN A 141 47.77 52.54 32.91
CA GLN A 141 48.28 51.99 34.17
C GLN A 141 47.70 52.66 35.43
N ASP A 142 47.08 53.85 35.33
CA ASP A 142 46.67 54.67 36.48
C ASP A 142 45.21 54.41 36.97
N ASP A 143 44.52 53.42 36.42
CA ASP A 143 43.28 52.77 36.92
C ASP A 143 42.12 53.70 37.37
N VAL A 144 41.58 54.51 36.44
CA VAL A 144 40.35 55.31 36.65
C VAL A 144 39.31 55.03 35.54
N CYS A 145 38.21 54.35 35.89
CA CYS A 145 37.16 53.86 34.97
C CYS A 145 36.65 54.87 33.93
N ASP A 146 36.45 56.14 34.29
CA ASP A 146 35.88 57.13 33.37
C ASP A 146 36.85 57.56 32.25
N VAL A 147 38.16 57.31 32.43
CA VAL A 147 39.22 57.66 31.46
C VAL A 147 39.47 56.53 30.46
N VAL A 148 39.13 55.29 30.83
CA VAL A 148 39.40 54.09 30.01
C VAL A 148 38.59 54.10 28.72
N TYR A 149 37.30 54.45 28.77
CA TYR A 149 36.44 54.49 27.57
C TYR A 149 36.98 55.42 26.48
N ASP A 150 37.43 56.62 26.86
CA ASP A 150 37.94 57.61 25.92
C ASP A 150 39.28 57.18 25.31
N VAL A 151 40.13 56.54 26.12
CA VAL A 151 41.40 55.96 25.65
C VAL A 151 41.14 54.78 24.70
N VAL A 152 40.21 53.88 25.03
CA VAL A 152 39.84 52.75 24.16
C VAL A 152 39.22 53.24 22.85
N ARG A 153 38.33 54.22 22.88
CA ARG A 153 37.76 54.84 21.66
C ARG A 153 38.85 55.38 20.73
N GLU A 154 39.79 56.14 21.29
CA GLU A 154 40.91 56.72 20.54
C GLU A 154 41.86 55.63 19.98
N LEU A 155 42.06 54.51 20.70
CA LEU A 155 42.86 53.38 20.25
C LEU A 155 42.16 52.54 19.16
N VAL A 156 40.83 52.36 19.25
CA VAL A 156 40.01 51.63 18.26
C VAL A 156 39.91 52.40 16.94
N GLU A 157 39.86 53.74 16.98
CA GLU A 157 39.86 54.58 15.79
C GLU A 157 41.23 54.61 15.07
N ARG A 158 42.27 54.04 15.69
CA ARG A 158 43.63 53.95 15.13
C ARG A 158 43.90 52.56 14.55
N GLY A 159 44.53 52.54 13.37
CA GLY A 159 45.08 51.31 12.79
C GLY A 159 46.40 50.92 13.45
N LEU A 160 46.35 50.44 14.70
CA LEU A 160 47.53 50.06 15.50
C LEU A 160 48.30 48.90 14.86
N ASP A 161 49.63 48.99 14.89
CA ASP A 161 50.53 47.94 14.42
C ASP A 161 50.74 46.83 15.48
N GLU A 162 51.31 45.69 15.07
CA GLU A 162 51.50 44.55 15.98
C GLU A 162 52.48 44.83 17.14
N ARG A 163 53.41 45.79 16.99
CA ARG A 163 54.36 46.12 18.06
C ARG A 163 53.70 46.98 19.13
N GLU A 164 52.86 47.92 18.71
CA GLU A 164 52.04 48.76 19.59
C GLU A 164 51.04 47.91 20.39
N ILE A 165 50.46 46.89 19.77
CA ILE A 165 49.53 45.96 20.44
C ILE A 165 50.25 45.08 21.47
N ILE A 166 51.45 44.58 21.16
CA ILE A 166 52.26 43.83 22.13
C ILE A 166 52.60 44.73 23.34
N GLY A 167 53.00 45.98 23.09
CA GLY A 167 53.28 46.95 24.15
C GLY A 167 52.05 47.25 25.02
N LEU A 168 50.87 47.38 24.41
CA LEU A 168 49.60 47.56 25.13
C LEU A 168 49.21 46.31 25.94
N ARG A 169 49.43 45.11 25.40
CA ARG A 169 49.20 43.84 26.13
C ARG A 169 50.08 43.72 27.36
N ASP A 170 51.36 44.08 27.25
CA ASP A 170 52.32 44.04 28.37
C ASP A 170 51.94 45.04 29.47
N VAL A 171 51.38 46.18 29.09
CA VAL A 171 50.90 47.23 30.01
C VAL A 171 49.68 46.77 30.82
N VAL A 172 48.78 46.01 30.19
CA VAL A 172 47.53 45.51 30.79
C VAL A 172 47.71 44.13 31.44
N ALA A 173 48.89 43.52 31.31
CA ALA A 173 49.20 42.20 31.86
C ALA A 173 49.11 42.19 33.40
N GLY A 174 47.97 41.72 33.92
CA GLY A 174 47.66 41.65 35.35
C GLY A 174 46.35 42.30 35.75
N SER A 175 45.71 43.08 34.86
CA SER A 175 44.41 43.71 35.12
C SER A 175 43.26 42.87 34.57
N GLU A 176 42.16 42.72 35.32
CA GLU A 176 40.94 42.04 34.86
C GLU A 176 40.21 42.90 33.83
N TRP A 177 40.53 42.73 32.55
CA TRP A 177 39.80 43.38 31.45
C TRP A 177 38.53 42.60 31.12
N VAL A 178 37.39 43.10 31.57
CA VAL A 178 36.06 42.64 31.13
C VAL A 178 35.32 43.85 30.57
N PRO A 179 34.98 43.89 29.27
CA PRO A 179 34.26 45.03 28.71
C PRO A 179 32.83 45.06 29.26
N VAL A 180 32.56 45.98 30.20
CA VAL A 180 31.23 46.14 30.80
C VAL A 180 30.64 47.50 30.40
N GLY A 181 29.96 47.58 29.25
CA GLY A 181 29.13 48.76 28.93
C GLY A 181 29.22 49.29 27.50
N GLU A 182 29.19 50.61 27.35
CA GLU A 182 29.08 51.35 26.08
C GLU A 182 30.28 51.16 25.14
N GLU A 183 31.43 50.73 25.67
CA GLU A 183 32.69 50.49 24.95
C GLU A 183 32.56 49.40 23.87
N SER A 184 31.68 48.43 24.10
CA SER A 184 31.38 47.35 23.14
C SER A 184 30.50 47.80 21.95
N ARG A 185 29.99 49.05 21.96
CA ARG A 185 29.20 49.62 20.85
C ARG A 185 30.04 50.36 19.81
N LEU A 186 31.33 50.55 20.06
CA LEU A 186 32.28 51.17 19.12
C LEU A 186 32.55 50.23 17.94
N ALA A 187 32.48 50.75 16.72
CA ALA A 187 32.77 49.98 15.50
C ALA A 187 34.26 49.58 15.49
N GLY A 188 34.56 48.27 15.39
CA GLY A 188 35.93 47.75 15.42
C GLY A 188 36.48 47.42 16.82
N ALA A 189 35.74 47.75 17.90
CA ALA A 189 36.20 47.51 19.27
C ALA A 189 36.34 46.02 19.61
N VAL A 190 35.44 45.16 19.10
CA VAL A 190 35.53 43.69 19.31
C VAL A 190 36.85 43.15 18.76
N GLU A 191 37.24 43.57 17.55
CA GLU A 191 38.49 43.13 16.92
C GLU A 191 39.72 43.68 17.65
N PHE A 192 39.65 44.92 18.15
CA PHE A 192 40.67 45.48 19.03
C PHE A 192 40.81 44.68 20.34
N PHE A 193 39.71 44.38 21.05
CA PHE A 193 39.75 43.62 22.30
C PHE A 193 40.29 42.19 22.11
N VAL A 194 39.91 41.51 21.01
CA VAL A 194 40.48 40.20 20.64
C VAL A 194 41.98 40.32 20.35
N ARG A 195 42.40 41.36 19.62
CA ARG A 195 43.83 41.68 19.42
C ARG A 195 44.52 42.10 20.72
N MET A 196 43.82 42.53 21.74
CA MET A 196 44.36 42.80 23.08
C MET A 196 44.41 41.56 23.99
N GLY A 197 43.98 40.40 23.50
CA GLY A 197 44.01 39.14 24.26
C GLY A 197 42.74 38.86 25.08
N CYS A 198 41.70 39.70 24.94
CA CYS A 198 40.38 39.38 25.50
C CYS A 198 39.75 38.24 24.69
N SER A 199 39.17 37.26 25.37
CA SER A 199 38.43 36.20 24.72
C SER A 199 37.09 36.72 24.19
N GLU A 200 36.66 36.22 23.01
CA GLU A 200 35.35 36.56 22.43
C GLU A 200 34.17 36.16 23.33
N ARG A 201 34.41 35.23 24.27
CA ARG A 201 33.47 34.82 25.30
C ARG A 201 34.16 34.80 26.67
N PRO A 202 33.49 35.25 27.75
CA PRO A 202 34.01 35.13 29.10
C PRO A 202 34.20 33.65 29.47
N SER A 203 35.21 33.35 30.29
CA SER A 203 35.43 31.98 30.79
C SER A 203 34.30 31.55 31.72
N THR A 204 34.01 30.24 31.77
CA THR A 204 32.99 29.67 32.65
C THR A 204 33.22 30.05 34.11
N SER A 205 34.47 30.06 34.58
CA SER A 205 34.82 30.48 35.94
C SER A 205 34.44 31.94 36.19
N ALA A 206 34.77 32.86 35.28
CA ALA A 206 34.43 34.27 35.40
C ALA A 206 32.91 34.51 35.40
N ILE A 207 32.15 33.74 34.62
CA ILE A 207 30.68 33.79 34.63
C ILE A 207 30.13 33.34 36.00
N LEU A 208 30.64 32.24 36.55
CA LEU A 208 30.22 31.70 37.85
C LEU A 208 30.62 32.61 39.02
N ASP A 209 31.82 33.19 38.98
CA ASP A 209 32.30 34.15 39.98
C ASP A 209 31.41 35.40 39.97
N ARG A 210 31.08 35.92 38.79
CA ARG A 210 30.18 37.07 38.66
C ARG A 210 28.75 36.76 39.11
N LEU A 211 28.24 35.54 38.88
CA LEU A 211 26.96 35.09 39.43
C LEU A 211 26.98 35.01 40.96
N ALA A 212 28.11 34.62 41.57
CA ALA A 212 28.29 34.61 43.01
C ALA A 212 28.34 36.02 43.61
N GLU A 213 29.05 36.95 42.97
CA GLU A 213 29.08 38.37 43.39
C GLU A 213 27.68 39.02 43.31
N LEU A 214 26.91 38.72 42.27
CA LEU A 214 25.53 39.18 42.13
C LEU A 214 24.61 38.65 43.24
N ARG A 215 24.94 37.52 43.86
CA ARG A 215 24.22 36.94 44.99
C ARG A 215 24.59 37.61 46.32
N GLU A 216 25.85 37.99 46.50
CA GLU A 216 26.34 38.67 47.71
C GLU A 216 25.98 40.17 47.74
N GLY A 217 25.65 40.76 46.59
CA GLY A 217 25.21 42.15 46.48
C GLY A 217 23.87 42.43 47.16
N ASP A 218 23.79 43.55 47.88
CA ASP A 218 22.77 43.86 48.89
C ASP A 218 21.35 44.22 48.37
N LYS A 219 21.00 43.93 47.09
CA LYS A 219 19.69 44.31 46.53
C LYS A 219 19.18 43.32 45.45
N SER A 220 18.34 42.37 45.86
CA SER A 220 17.46 41.56 44.98
C SER A 220 16.51 42.47 44.19
N THR A 221 16.99 42.99 43.05
CA THR A 221 16.28 43.90 42.16
C THR A 221 16.10 43.26 40.79
N ARG A 222 15.07 43.67 40.05
CA ARG A 222 14.85 43.23 38.65
C ARG A 222 16.10 43.40 37.76
N VAL A 223 16.95 44.39 38.06
CA VAL A 223 18.21 44.65 37.35
C VAL A 223 19.22 43.52 37.56
N VAL A 224 19.36 43.02 38.80
CA VAL A 224 20.23 41.88 39.14
C VAL A 224 19.74 40.62 38.44
N VAL A 225 18.42 40.35 38.47
CA VAL A 225 17.82 39.21 37.77
C VAL A 225 18.08 39.26 36.26
N THR A 226 17.97 40.43 35.65
CA THR A 226 18.23 40.60 34.21
C THR A 226 19.70 40.33 33.86
N LYS A 227 20.63 40.80 34.70
CA LYS A 227 22.07 40.53 34.54
C LYS A 227 22.35 39.04 34.72
N ALA A 228 21.77 38.40 35.74
CA ALA A 228 21.94 36.98 35.99
C ALA A 228 21.41 36.12 34.83
N CYS A 229 20.20 36.37 34.31
CA CYS A 229 19.66 35.63 33.16
C CYS A 229 20.55 35.77 31.92
N ARG A 230 21.16 36.95 31.69
CA ARG A 230 22.11 37.15 30.58
C ARG A 230 23.38 36.34 30.77
N LEU A 231 23.95 36.34 31.97
CA LEU A 231 25.13 35.52 32.30
C LEU A 231 24.84 34.03 32.13
N LEU A 232 23.68 33.56 32.61
CA LEU A 232 23.24 32.18 32.44
C LEU A 232 23.08 31.80 30.96
N SER A 233 22.65 32.73 30.10
CA SER A 233 22.54 32.48 28.65
C SER A 233 23.89 32.35 27.91
N LEU A 234 25.00 32.71 28.57
CA LEU A 234 26.35 32.58 28.01
C LEU A 234 27.01 31.23 28.33
N LEU A 235 26.48 30.49 29.32
CA LEU A 235 27.01 29.18 29.70
C LEU A 235 26.72 28.16 28.60
N SER A 236 27.73 27.35 28.26
CA SER A 236 27.56 26.26 27.30
C SER A 236 27.11 24.96 27.96
N ASP A 237 26.54 24.07 27.16
CA ASP A 237 26.01 22.78 27.59
C ASP A 237 27.08 21.84 28.19
N GLU A 238 28.31 21.89 27.69
CA GLU A 238 29.44 21.09 28.19
C GLU A 238 29.87 21.58 29.58
N GLU A 239 29.80 22.88 29.81
CA GLU A 239 30.19 23.52 31.06
C GLU A 239 29.23 23.22 32.21
N ILE A 240 27.93 23.14 31.93
CA ILE A 240 26.87 22.86 32.93
C ILE A 240 26.81 21.36 33.29
N SER A 241 27.32 20.50 32.41
CA SER A 241 27.37 19.05 32.65
C SER A 241 28.44 18.65 33.68
N ASP A 242 29.44 19.51 33.92
CA ASP A 242 30.41 19.32 34.99
C ASP A 242 29.73 19.53 36.36
N ALA A 243 29.76 18.50 37.22
CA ALA A 243 29.16 18.54 38.55
C ALA A 243 29.72 19.68 39.42
N ASN A 244 30.99 20.05 39.25
CA ASN A 244 31.63 21.12 40.00
C ASN A 244 31.07 22.49 39.59
N HIS A 245 30.97 22.76 38.29
CA HIS A 245 30.37 23.98 37.78
C HIS A 245 28.87 24.05 38.10
N ARG A 246 28.13 22.94 37.95
CA ARG A 246 26.69 22.87 38.21
C ARG A 246 26.33 23.27 39.64
N SER A 247 27.15 22.91 40.62
CA SER A 247 26.93 23.25 42.03
C SER A 247 27.04 24.77 42.32
N ARG A 248 27.75 25.49 41.46
CA ARG A 248 28.01 26.94 41.56
C ARG A 248 27.02 27.79 40.76
N VAL A 249 26.10 27.17 40.03
CA VAL A 249 25.09 27.88 39.23
C VAL A 249 23.94 28.33 40.13
N PHE A 250 23.69 29.64 40.15
CA PHE A 250 22.57 30.26 40.84
C PHE A 250 21.55 30.80 39.84
N VAL A 251 20.27 30.52 40.11
CA VAL A 251 19.15 30.88 39.25
C VAL A 251 18.17 31.75 40.03
N PRO A 252 17.63 32.84 39.42
CA PRO A 252 16.68 33.71 40.10
C PRO A 252 15.31 33.01 40.27
N ASP A 253 14.75 33.11 41.47
CA ASP A 253 13.39 32.69 41.78
C ASP A 253 12.35 33.80 41.57
N THR A 254 11.06 33.48 41.71
CA THR A 254 9.94 34.45 41.65
C THR A 254 10.04 35.59 42.67
N SER A 255 10.79 35.41 43.76
CA SER A 255 11.08 36.44 44.76
C SER A 255 12.27 37.35 44.38
N CYS A 256 12.82 37.19 43.17
CA CYS A 256 14.03 37.87 42.69
C CYS A 256 15.30 37.51 43.47
N THR A 257 15.34 36.34 44.11
CA THR A 257 16.49 35.86 44.89
C THR A 257 17.27 34.82 44.10
N LEU A 258 18.60 34.92 44.09
CA LEU A 258 19.48 33.93 43.45
C LEU A 258 19.61 32.69 44.35
N ARG A 259 19.01 31.59 43.91
CA ARG A 259 18.96 30.30 44.62
C ARG A 259 19.82 29.25 43.89
N PRO A 260 20.36 28.24 44.58
CA PRO A 260 21.06 27.14 43.92
C PRO A 260 20.18 26.46 42.86
N LEU A 261 20.75 26.11 41.71
CA LEU A 261 20.04 25.51 40.57
C LEU A 261 19.11 24.33 40.95
N HIS A 262 19.55 23.44 41.83
CA HIS A 262 18.79 22.24 42.26
C HIS A 262 17.56 22.56 43.13
N SER A 263 17.46 23.77 43.68
CA SER A 263 16.33 24.21 44.50
C SER A 263 15.26 24.96 43.70
N VAL A 264 15.50 25.21 42.41
CA VAL A 264 14.61 26.02 41.56
C VAL A 264 14.00 25.17 40.45
N LEU A 265 12.66 25.12 40.43
CA LEU A 265 11.88 24.43 39.41
C LEU A 265 11.42 25.39 38.32
N TYR A 266 11.52 24.97 37.06
CA TYR A 266 10.96 25.69 35.93
C TYR A 266 9.44 25.51 35.89
N ASN A 267 8.69 26.62 35.79
CA ASN A 267 7.24 26.59 35.66
C ASN A 267 6.81 26.35 34.20
N ASP A 268 6.69 25.08 33.83
CA ASP A 268 6.25 24.62 32.50
C ASP A 268 4.72 24.50 32.37
N ILE A 269 3.95 24.69 33.46
CA ILE A 269 2.50 24.51 33.49
C ILE A 269 1.73 25.82 33.67
N GLY A 270 2.43 26.97 33.67
CA GLY A 270 1.83 28.30 33.76
C GLY A 270 1.01 28.49 35.04
N GLU A 271 -0.22 29.00 34.90
CA GLU A 271 -1.14 29.24 36.02
C GLU A 271 -1.53 27.96 36.79
N ARG A 272 -1.36 26.77 36.19
CA ARG A 272 -1.59 25.48 36.86
C ARG A 272 -0.54 25.14 37.89
N ALA A 273 0.50 25.96 38.07
CA ALA A 273 1.47 25.81 39.16
C ALA A 273 0.79 25.68 40.54
N VAL A 274 -0.39 26.28 40.71
CA VAL A 274 -1.22 26.17 41.93
C VAL A 274 -1.64 24.73 42.25
N LEU A 275 -1.68 23.83 41.26
CA LEU A 275 -2.02 22.41 41.45
C LEU A 275 -0.89 21.60 42.11
N VAL A 276 0.32 22.15 42.20
CA VAL A 276 1.52 21.47 42.70
C VAL A 276 1.99 22.16 43.98
N SER A 277 2.04 21.41 45.09
CA SER A 277 2.63 21.92 46.33
C SER A 277 4.16 21.85 46.26
N LEU A 278 4.81 22.99 46.49
CA LEU A 278 6.26 23.11 46.64
C LEU A 278 6.67 22.68 48.06
N GLY A 279 7.84 22.04 48.19
CA GLY A 279 8.43 21.76 49.51
C GLY A 279 9.04 23.02 50.14
N ASP A 280 9.45 22.91 51.42
CA ASP A 280 9.98 24.04 52.20
C ASP A 280 11.27 24.66 51.59
N ASP A 281 12.02 23.88 50.79
CA ASP A 281 13.28 24.28 50.14
C ASP A 281 13.20 24.35 48.59
N GLU A 282 12.00 24.43 48.02
CA GLU A 282 11.80 24.49 46.57
C GLU A 282 11.16 25.80 46.13
N TYR A 283 11.70 26.39 45.05
CA TYR A 283 11.30 27.69 44.55
C TYR A 283 10.96 27.63 43.05
N LEU A 284 10.10 28.52 42.58
CA LEU A 284 9.81 28.66 41.14
C LEU A 284 10.79 29.61 40.49
N ALA A 285 11.26 29.23 39.30
CA ALA A 285 12.09 30.06 38.42
C ALA A 285 11.39 31.39 38.09
N TYR A 286 12.16 32.48 38.00
CA TYR A 286 11.65 33.78 37.59
C TYR A 286 11.18 33.76 36.12
N ASP A 287 10.09 34.47 35.81
CA ASP A 287 9.39 34.45 34.50
C ASP A 287 10.25 34.79 33.28
N MET A 288 11.39 35.48 33.45
CA MET A 288 12.32 35.75 32.33
C MET A 288 13.16 34.54 31.91
N ILE A 289 13.20 33.49 32.72
CA ILE A 289 13.81 32.23 32.32
C ILE A 289 12.86 31.58 31.34
N ASN A 290 13.19 31.67 30.06
CA ASN A 290 12.44 31.01 29.01
C ASN A 290 12.80 29.53 28.92
N GLU A 291 12.03 28.81 28.10
CA GLU A 291 12.17 27.36 27.97
C GLU A 291 13.53 26.94 27.40
N SER A 292 14.09 27.70 26.46
CA SER A 292 15.42 27.41 25.89
C SER A 292 16.53 27.50 26.94
N LEU A 293 16.48 28.52 27.81
CA LEU A 293 17.42 28.67 28.91
C LEU A 293 17.21 27.61 30.00
N ALA A 294 15.96 27.30 30.36
CA ALA A 294 15.67 26.24 31.34
C ALA A 294 16.20 24.87 30.87
N ARG A 295 16.10 24.59 29.57
CA ARG A 295 16.62 23.37 28.93
C ARG A 295 18.15 23.34 28.93
N SER A 296 18.83 24.44 28.55
CA SER A 296 20.30 24.49 28.56
C SER A 296 20.88 24.37 29.97
N LEU A 297 20.19 24.92 30.98
CA LEU A 297 20.57 24.79 32.39
C LEU A 297 20.24 23.42 33.01
N HIS A 298 19.55 22.54 32.29
CA HIS A 298 19.03 21.26 32.80
C HIS A 298 18.21 21.45 34.10
N MET A 299 17.26 22.40 34.09
CA MET A 299 16.38 22.65 35.23
C MET A 299 15.32 21.55 35.37
N ASP A 300 14.99 21.21 36.62
CA ASP A 300 13.85 20.35 36.92
C ASP A 300 12.53 21.07 36.64
N ARG A 301 11.53 20.31 36.20
CA ARG A 301 10.24 20.86 35.73
C ARG A 301 9.14 20.63 36.74
N LEU A 302 8.35 21.67 37.00
CA LEU A 302 7.26 21.63 37.96
C LEU A 302 6.22 20.57 37.60
N GLY A 303 5.83 20.51 36.32
CA GLY A 303 4.84 19.56 35.81
C GLY A 303 5.30 18.10 35.86
N LEU A 304 6.59 17.80 36.09
CA LEU A 304 7.13 16.44 36.16
C LEU A 304 7.57 16.01 37.57
N LYS A 305 7.44 16.87 38.58
CA LYS A 305 7.94 16.66 39.95
C LYS A 305 7.56 15.31 40.58
N PHE A 306 6.31 14.87 40.40
CA PHE A 306 5.78 13.65 41.02
C PHE A 306 5.75 12.45 40.08
N VAL A 307 6.43 12.53 38.94
CA VAL A 307 6.51 11.44 37.97
C VAL A 307 7.77 10.63 38.26
N ASP A 308 7.59 9.34 38.53
CA ASP A 308 8.71 8.40 38.59
C ASP A 308 9.22 8.12 37.17
N LEU A 309 10.20 8.92 36.76
CA LEU A 309 10.85 8.78 35.48
C LEU A 309 11.76 7.55 35.53
N LYS A 310 11.26 6.40 35.02
CA LYS A 310 12.07 5.17 34.88
C LYS A 310 13.49 5.52 34.39
N PRO A 311 14.55 4.91 34.97
CA PRO A 311 15.92 5.13 34.54
C PRO A 311 16.06 4.77 33.06
N LEU A 312 16.94 5.48 32.35
CA LEU A 312 17.22 5.28 30.93
C LEU A 312 17.37 3.78 30.64
N GLY A 313 16.35 3.18 30.04
CA GLY A 313 16.51 1.88 29.38
C GLY A 313 17.59 2.09 28.34
N ILE A 314 18.61 1.23 28.39
CA ILE A 314 19.84 1.26 27.58
C ILE A 314 19.58 1.99 26.27
N ASP A 315 20.13 3.21 26.21
CA ASP A 315 20.18 3.99 25.00
C ASP A 315 20.80 3.10 23.93
N MET A 316 20.07 2.91 22.83
CA MET A 316 20.53 2.11 21.70
C MET A 316 21.95 2.57 21.38
N GLY A 317 22.94 1.68 21.45
CA GLY A 317 24.37 2.05 21.33
C GLY A 317 24.77 2.71 19.99
N GLU A 318 23.82 2.90 19.07
CA GLU A 318 23.89 3.76 17.90
C GLU A 318 22.89 4.92 18.04
N GLU A 319 23.22 6.10 17.52
CA GLU A 319 22.30 7.23 17.43
C GLU A 319 20.96 6.76 16.82
N LEU A 320 19.87 6.74 17.62
CA LEU A 320 18.57 6.14 17.27
C LEU A 320 18.04 6.58 15.89
N GLY A 321 18.33 7.84 15.50
CA GLY A 321 18.03 8.37 14.18
C GLY A 321 18.76 7.65 13.03
N THR A 322 19.98 7.18 13.24
CA THR A 322 20.76 6.40 12.26
C THR A 322 20.23 4.97 12.11
N THR A 323 19.87 4.31 13.21
CA THR A 323 19.20 3.00 13.14
C THR A 323 17.83 3.10 12.45
N ILE A 324 17.06 4.13 12.75
CA ILE A 324 15.78 4.41 12.07
C ILE A 324 16.05 4.66 10.58
N ARG A 325 16.97 5.55 10.21
CA ARG A 325 17.29 5.86 8.81
C ARG A 325 17.72 4.63 8.01
N ASN A 326 18.62 3.81 8.55
CA ASN A 326 19.09 2.59 7.92
C ASN A 326 17.95 1.58 7.71
N ARG A 327 17.01 1.47 8.66
CA ARG A 327 15.86 0.56 8.55
C ARG A 327 14.73 1.10 7.70
N LEU A 328 14.48 2.41 7.70
CA LEU A 328 13.51 3.05 6.80
C LEU A 328 13.89 2.85 5.33
N GLY A 329 15.17 2.62 5.00
CA GLY A 329 15.59 2.22 3.65
C GLY A 329 15.02 0.87 3.19
N SER A 330 14.68 -0.03 4.11
CA SER A 330 14.15 -1.37 3.81
C SER A 330 12.62 -1.42 3.67
N TYR A 331 11.91 -0.44 4.22
CA TYR A 331 10.44 -0.36 4.19
C TYR A 331 9.98 0.76 3.24
N THR A 332 8.81 0.57 2.62
CA THR A 332 8.17 1.64 1.84
C THR A 332 7.13 2.36 2.71
N SER A 333 6.92 3.65 2.48
CA SER A 333 5.90 4.43 3.18
C SER A 333 4.47 3.89 2.98
N ARG A 334 4.23 3.09 1.95
CA ARG A 334 2.94 2.40 1.71
C ARG A 334 2.65 1.29 2.73
N GLN A 335 3.67 0.74 3.37
CA GLN A 335 3.55 -0.39 4.29
C GLN A 335 3.29 0.04 5.75
N ILE A 336 3.24 1.34 6.03
CA ILE A 336 3.04 1.86 7.39
C ILE A 336 1.75 1.29 7.99
N VAL A 337 0.61 1.46 7.29
CA VAL A 337 -0.68 0.98 7.80
C VAL A 337 -0.67 -0.55 7.93
N THR A 338 -0.07 -1.27 6.99
CA THR A 338 -0.03 -2.74 7.02
C THR A 338 0.77 -3.28 8.21
N GLU A 339 1.89 -2.65 8.57
CA GLU A 339 2.67 -3.02 9.76
C GLU A 339 1.91 -2.71 11.07
N PHE A 340 1.13 -1.63 11.10
CA PHE A 340 0.28 -1.31 12.25
C PHE A 340 -0.92 -2.24 12.39
N VAL A 341 -1.51 -2.68 11.27
CA VAL A 341 -2.54 -3.74 11.26
C VAL A 341 -1.95 -5.06 11.79
N ALA A 342 -0.72 -5.42 11.39
CA ALA A 342 -0.02 -6.58 11.94
C ALA A 342 0.14 -6.48 13.46
N ASN A 343 0.61 -5.32 13.95
CA ASN A 343 0.79 -5.08 15.38
C ASN A 343 -0.53 -5.11 16.15
N ALA A 344 -1.62 -4.59 15.58
CA ALA A 344 -2.95 -4.64 16.17
C ALA A 344 -3.45 -6.08 16.27
N ALA A 345 -3.34 -6.86 15.19
CA ALA A 345 -3.70 -8.27 15.20
C ALA A 345 -2.85 -9.09 16.20
N ASP A 346 -1.55 -8.82 16.32
CA ASP A 346 -0.66 -9.41 17.33
C ASP A 346 -1.08 -9.11 18.76
N ALA A 347 -1.63 -7.91 18.99
CA ALA A 347 -2.17 -7.49 20.28
C ALA A 347 -3.56 -8.08 20.56
N GLY A 348 -4.15 -8.81 19.61
CA GLY A 348 -5.49 -9.39 19.72
C GLY A 348 -6.63 -8.39 19.44
N ALA A 349 -6.34 -7.30 18.73
CA ALA A 349 -7.35 -6.31 18.34
C ALA A 349 -8.45 -6.91 17.44
N THR A 350 -9.68 -6.44 17.60
CA THR A 350 -10.82 -6.77 16.75
C THR A 350 -11.25 -5.60 15.87
N GLU A 351 -10.89 -4.37 16.23
CA GLU A 351 -11.14 -3.18 15.43
C GLU A 351 -9.83 -2.43 15.14
N PHE A 352 -9.70 -1.93 13.91
CA PHE A 352 -8.58 -1.09 13.49
C PHE A 352 -9.09 0.19 12.83
N GLY A 353 -8.49 1.32 13.18
CA GLY A 353 -8.88 2.64 12.72
C GLY A 353 -7.72 3.42 12.10
N VAL A 354 -8.00 4.11 11.02
CA VAL A 354 -7.13 5.09 10.39
C VAL A 354 -7.87 6.42 10.37
N LEU A 355 -7.23 7.50 10.77
CA LEU A 355 -7.79 8.84 10.72
C LEU A 355 -6.78 9.81 10.13
N VAL A 356 -7.18 10.44 9.03
CA VAL A 356 -6.49 11.60 8.48
C VAL A 356 -7.12 12.85 9.09
N ASP A 357 -6.36 13.55 9.92
CA ASP A 357 -6.84 14.68 10.70
C ASP A 357 -6.20 15.99 10.21
N GLU A 358 -7.00 16.85 9.59
CA GLU A 358 -6.56 18.16 9.08
C GLU A 358 -6.77 19.29 10.10
N ILE A 359 -7.31 18.98 11.28
CA ILE A 359 -7.60 20.01 12.29
C ILE A 359 -6.29 20.63 12.80
N THR A 360 -6.23 21.95 12.66
CA THR A 360 -5.27 22.85 13.30
C THR A 360 -5.97 23.58 14.45
N ILE A 361 -5.68 23.19 15.69
CA ILE A 361 -6.09 23.97 16.88
C ILE A 361 -4.86 24.71 17.37
N THR A 362 -4.93 26.04 17.48
CA THR A 362 -3.87 26.82 18.11
C THR A 362 -3.82 26.49 19.60
N LEU A 363 -2.80 25.75 20.03
CA LEU A 363 -2.64 25.36 21.42
C LEU A 363 -1.98 26.47 22.25
N SER A 364 -2.26 26.46 23.55
CA SER A 364 -1.60 27.36 24.51
C SER A 364 -0.21 26.79 24.80
N SER A 365 0.83 27.64 24.79
CA SER A 365 2.21 27.16 25.03
C SER A 365 2.37 26.48 26.40
N ASP A 366 1.59 26.90 27.40
CA ASP A 366 1.65 26.35 28.75
C ASP A 366 0.91 25.00 28.87
N GLY A 367 -0.01 24.69 27.93
CA GLY A 367 -0.89 23.52 27.98
C GLY A 367 -0.27 22.24 27.43
N ILE A 368 0.95 22.33 26.89
CA ILE A 368 1.69 21.24 26.24
C ILE A 368 3.00 20.98 26.98
N LEU A 369 3.52 19.75 26.86
CA LEU A 369 4.73 19.31 27.56
C LEU A 369 5.98 20.12 27.24
N PHE A 370 6.07 20.77 26.08
CA PHE A 370 7.18 21.64 25.73
C PHE A 370 6.75 22.60 24.61
N GLY A 371 7.10 23.87 24.71
CA GLY A 371 6.70 24.92 23.78
C GLY A 371 7.27 24.76 22.37
N THR A 372 8.46 24.17 22.18
CA THR A 372 8.97 23.88 20.82
C THR A 372 8.22 22.76 20.10
N LEU A 373 7.39 21.98 20.81
CA LEU A 373 6.48 21.04 20.15
C LEU A 373 5.30 21.75 19.49
N LYS A 374 5.03 23.02 19.82
CA LYS A 374 3.86 23.75 19.31
C LYS A 374 3.77 23.73 17.78
N ASP A 375 4.86 24.01 17.08
CA ASP A 375 4.86 24.04 15.60
C ASP A 375 4.64 22.65 14.98
N VAL A 376 5.14 21.61 15.64
CA VAL A 376 4.91 20.21 15.29
C VAL A 376 3.46 19.81 15.59
N TRP A 377 2.90 20.34 16.67
CA TRP A 377 1.61 19.92 17.22
C TRP A 377 0.41 20.65 16.60
N ASP A 378 0.60 21.89 16.16
CA ASP A 378 -0.34 22.68 15.36
C ASP A 378 -0.41 22.13 13.90
N GLY A 379 -0.08 20.85 13.70
CA GLY A 379 0.07 20.12 12.45
C GLY A 379 -1.16 19.29 12.05
N PRO A 380 -1.44 19.08 10.75
CA PRO A 380 -2.23 17.93 10.36
C PRO A 380 -1.54 16.67 10.86
N SER A 381 -2.32 15.65 11.21
CA SER A 381 -1.78 14.43 11.80
C SER A 381 -2.42 13.20 11.18
N PHE A 382 -1.64 12.12 11.19
CA PHE A 382 -2.11 10.80 10.87
C PHE A 382 -2.30 10.02 12.17
N VAL A 383 -3.50 9.48 12.35
CA VAL A 383 -3.85 8.76 13.57
C VAL A 383 -4.19 7.32 13.25
N LEU A 384 -3.60 6.40 14.01
CA LEU A 384 -3.86 4.97 13.94
C LEU A 384 -4.48 4.52 15.26
N TYR A 385 -5.47 3.64 15.19
CA TYR A 385 -6.23 3.16 16.32
C TYR A 385 -6.37 1.64 16.28
N ASN A 386 -6.36 1.01 17.45
CA ASN A 386 -6.86 -0.34 17.65
C ASN A 386 -7.50 -0.48 19.04
N ASP A 387 -8.43 -1.42 19.20
CA ASP A 387 -9.17 -1.65 20.45
C ASP A 387 -8.39 -2.45 21.52
N ALA A 388 -7.24 -3.03 21.17
CA ALA A 388 -6.34 -3.64 22.16
C ALA A 388 -5.55 -2.61 22.99
N VAL A 389 -5.26 -2.94 24.25
CA VAL A 389 -4.53 -2.10 25.22
C VAL A 389 -3.09 -2.60 25.40
N PHE A 390 -2.11 -1.70 25.44
CA PHE A 390 -0.71 -2.02 25.66
C PHE A 390 -0.47 -2.51 27.09
N THR A 391 0.32 -3.57 27.20
CA THR A 391 0.90 -3.99 28.48
C THR A 391 2.18 -3.22 28.79
N ALA A 392 2.66 -3.26 30.03
CA ALA A 392 3.94 -2.66 30.40
C ALA A 392 5.11 -3.17 29.53
N ALA A 393 5.06 -4.46 29.14
CA ALA A 393 6.05 -5.07 28.26
C ALA A 393 5.98 -4.54 26.81
N ASP A 394 4.79 -4.12 26.34
CA ASP A 394 4.65 -3.52 25.01
C ASP A 394 5.22 -2.10 24.99
N PHE A 395 5.02 -1.33 26.06
CA PHE A 395 5.66 0.00 26.25
C PHE A 395 7.19 -0.10 26.34
N ASP A 396 7.71 -1.07 27.09
CA ASP A 396 9.16 -1.28 27.14
C ASP A 396 9.68 -1.76 25.78
N GLY A 397 8.92 -2.63 25.09
CA GLY A 397 9.27 -3.18 23.78
C GLY A 397 9.31 -2.14 22.65
N ILE A 398 8.37 -1.18 22.62
CA ILE A 398 8.36 -0.11 21.60
C ILE A 398 9.47 0.93 21.84
N CYS A 399 9.94 1.09 23.08
CA CYS A 399 11.07 1.96 23.41
C CYS A 399 12.43 1.30 23.15
N GLN A 400 12.51 -0.04 23.17
CA GLN A 400 13.74 -0.82 23.00
C GLN A 400 13.91 -1.40 21.57
N THR A 401 13.16 -0.89 20.59
CA THR A 401 13.12 -1.39 19.21
C THR A 401 14.50 -1.32 18.54
N GLY A 402 15.20 -2.45 18.51
CA GLY A 402 16.60 -2.58 18.13
C GLY A 402 17.21 -3.84 18.71
N ILE A 403 16.81 -4.17 19.94
CA ILE A 403 17.24 -5.33 20.71
C ILE A 403 16.07 -6.31 20.81
N GLY A 404 15.49 -6.73 19.68
CA GLY A 404 14.56 -7.87 19.57
C GLY A 404 13.60 -8.12 20.76
N GLY A 405 12.89 -7.09 21.25
CA GLY A 405 12.10 -7.14 22.50
C GLY A 405 10.96 -8.17 22.52
N LYS A 406 10.51 -8.66 21.35
CA LYS A 406 9.60 -9.81 21.22
C LYS A 406 10.35 -11.16 21.26
N SER A 407 11.41 -11.27 22.05
CA SER A 407 12.35 -12.41 22.07
C SER A 407 11.73 -13.75 22.51
N LYS A 408 10.52 -13.77 23.08
CA LYS A 408 9.90 -14.97 23.65
C LYS A 408 8.54 -15.41 23.05
N ARG A 409 7.87 -14.62 22.21
CA ARG A 409 6.53 -14.98 21.67
C ARG A 409 6.64 -15.56 20.26
N ARG A 410 6.29 -16.84 20.08
CA ARG A 410 6.30 -17.56 18.78
C ARG A 410 5.04 -17.33 17.93
N ASP A 411 4.02 -16.69 18.51
CA ASP A 411 2.69 -16.51 17.90
C ASP A 411 2.45 -15.11 17.29
N CYS A 412 3.49 -14.29 17.12
CA CYS A 412 3.36 -12.92 16.59
C CYS A 412 3.68 -12.83 15.09
N ILE A 413 2.81 -12.17 14.34
CA ILE A 413 2.95 -11.73 12.94
C ILE A 413 4.18 -10.82 12.78
N GLY A 414 4.45 -9.94 13.75
CA GLY A 414 5.61 -9.05 13.75
C GLY A 414 6.91 -9.69 14.27
N GLN A 415 7.62 -10.46 13.43
CA GLN A 415 8.84 -11.20 13.83
C GLN A 415 10.05 -10.35 14.27
N PHE A 416 10.21 -9.12 13.77
CA PHE A 416 11.44 -8.35 13.96
C PHE A 416 11.31 -7.17 14.93
N GLY A 417 10.10 -6.83 15.40
CA GLY A 417 9.90 -5.73 16.34
C GLY A 417 10.17 -4.31 15.78
N PHE A 418 10.32 -4.16 14.45
CA PHE A 418 10.61 -2.87 13.80
C PHE A 418 9.40 -2.20 13.15
N GLY A 419 8.24 -2.88 13.08
CA GLY A 419 7.06 -2.37 12.38
C GLY A 419 6.60 -1.00 12.90
N ALA A 420 6.71 -0.76 14.21
CA ALA A 420 6.38 0.52 14.83
C ALA A 420 7.30 1.67 14.37
N LEU A 421 8.57 1.41 14.02
CA LEU A 421 9.50 2.44 13.56
C LEU A 421 9.11 3.03 12.19
N THR A 422 8.29 2.33 11.40
CA THR A 422 7.82 2.82 10.10
C THR A 422 7.02 4.12 10.21
N MET A 423 6.47 4.44 11.39
CA MET A 423 5.79 5.73 11.63
C MET A 423 6.70 6.95 11.39
N PHE A 424 8.02 6.79 11.58
CA PHE A 424 8.99 7.88 11.38
C PHE A 424 9.21 8.24 9.90
N HIS A 425 8.66 7.48 8.95
CA HIS A 425 8.51 7.98 7.58
C HIS A 425 7.65 9.25 7.53
N LEU A 426 6.61 9.35 8.38
CA LEU A 426 5.62 10.43 8.36
C LEU A 426 5.92 11.55 9.35
N THR A 427 6.52 11.20 10.50
CA THR A 427 6.65 12.11 11.64
C THR A 427 8.04 12.07 12.26
N ASP A 428 8.43 13.15 12.95
CA ASP A 428 9.59 13.19 13.85
C ASP A 428 9.19 12.98 15.32
N PHE A 429 7.89 12.94 15.63
CA PHE A 429 7.37 12.85 16.99
C PHE A 429 6.11 11.98 17.02
N ALA A 430 6.05 11.01 17.92
CA ALA A 430 4.87 10.16 18.09
C ALA A 430 4.29 10.30 19.50
N MET A 431 2.98 10.47 19.61
CA MET A 431 2.23 10.36 20.85
C MET A 431 1.38 9.09 20.81
N ILE A 432 1.52 8.25 21.84
CA ILE A 432 0.81 6.98 21.96
C ILE A 432 0.00 6.98 23.24
N VAL A 433 -1.31 6.78 23.16
CA VAL A 433 -2.19 6.70 24.33
C VAL A 433 -2.77 5.30 24.39
N SER A 434 -2.55 4.61 25.50
CA SER A 434 -3.08 3.27 25.70
C SER A 434 -3.29 2.98 27.17
N GLY A 435 -4.47 2.49 27.53
CA GLY A 435 -4.83 2.25 28.92
C GLY A 435 -4.72 3.53 29.75
N ASP A 436 -4.04 3.47 30.87
CA ASP A 436 -3.82 4.59 31.79
C ASP A 436 -2.53 5.38 31.50
N SER A 437 -1.91 5.17 30.34
CA SER A 437 -0.55 5.62 30.05
C SER A 437 -0.45 6.36 28.71
N VAL A 438 0.47 7.32 28.65
CA VAL A 438 0.79 8.13 27.47
C VAL A 438 2.29 8.09 27.25
N LEU A 439 2.71 7.64 26.07
CA LEU A 439 4.10 7.58 25.65
C LEU A 439 4.36 8.63 24.58
N PHE A 440 5.36 9.46 24.79
CA PHE A 440 5.91 10.38 23.79
C PHE A 440 7.23 9.81 23.29
N ILE A 441 7.43 9.74 21.97
CA ILE A 441 8.67 9.26 21.34
C ILE A 441 9.17 10.31 20.36
N GLU A 442 10.44 10.67 20.50
CA GLU A 442 11.14 11.65 19.67
C GLU A 442 12.59 11.19 19.48
N PRO A 443 12.93 10.56 18.35
CA PRO A 443 14.17 9.83 18.21
C PRO A 443 15.43 10.69 18.05
N THR A 444 15.29 11.99 17.75
CA THR A 444 16.43 12.92 17.61
C THR A 444 16.91 13.48 18.95
N LYS A 445 16.13 13.33 20.04
CA LYS A 445 16.41 13.85 21.40
C LYS A 445 16.50 15.38 21.45
N GLN A 446 15.93 16.06 20.46
CA GLN A 446 15.98 17.52 20.32
C GLN A 446 14.72 18.20 20.85
N LEU A 447 13.55 17.56 20.81
CA LEU A 447 12.29 18.25 21.14
C LEU A 447 11.74 17.91 22.53
N LEU A 448 12.13 16.76 23.12
CA LEU A 448 11.64 16.40 24.45
C LEU A 448 12.16 17.34 25.54
N PRO A 449 11.36 17.63 26.59
CA PRO A 449 11.73 18.53 27.68
C PRO A 449 12.94 18.06 28.48
N LEU A 450 13.19 16.75 28.47
CA LEU A 450 14.28 16.09 29.19
C LEU A 450 15.38 15.74 28.20
N ARG A 451 16.52 16.44 28.30
CA ARG A 451 17.66 16.26 27.40
C ARG A 451 18.18 14.83 27.42
N GLY A 452 18.61 14.33 26.27
CA GLY A 452 19.16 12.97 26.12
C GLY A 452 18.11 11.85 26.16
N ARG A 453 16.83 12.16 26.38
CA ARG A 453 15.75 11.17 26.30
C ARG A 453 15.12 11.17 24.92
N ALA A 454 14.91 9.97 24.38
CA ALA A 454 14.15 9.76 23.14
C ALA A 454 12.69 9.36 23.40
N ALA A 455 12.35 9.01 24.65
CA ALA A 455 11.02 8.60 25.02
C ALA A 455 10.65 9.06 26.44
N LEU A 456 9.37 9.36 26.65
CA LEU A 456 8.80 9.79 27.93
C LEU A 456 7.44 9.13 28.15
N LEU A 457 7.34 8.24 29.14
CA LEU A 457 6.12 7.56 29.54
C LEU A 457 5.51 8.27 30.76
N LEU A 458 4.27 8.73 30.66
CA LEU A 458 3.55 9.44 31.71
C LEU A 458 2.18 8.81 31.94
N PRO A 459 1.65 8.83 33.18
CA PRO A 459 0.25 8.47 33.41
C PRO A 459 -0.71 9.41 32.67
N LEU A 460 -1.74 8.86 32.03
CA LEU A 460 -2.77 9.62 31.31
C LEU A 460 -3.45 10.65 32.21
N ARG A 461 -3.75 10.29 33.46
CA ARG A 461 -4.30 11.21 34.48
C ARG A 461 -3.40 12.44 34.69
N HIS A 462 -2.09 12.24 34.64
CA HIS A 462 -1.09 13.27 34.88
C HIS A 462 -1.02 14.21 33.68
N VAL A 463 -0.95 13.66 32.46
CA VAL A 463 -0.98 14.45 31.22
C VAL A 463 -2.27 15.27 31.13
N LYS A 464 -3.41 14.68 31.47
CA LYS A 464 -4.71 15.38 31.48
C LYS A 464 -4.77 16.55 32.44
N GLN A 465 -4.14 16.44 33.61
CA GLN A 465 -4.13 17.48 34.64
C GLN A 465 -3.11 18.59 34.35
N MET A 466 -1.88 18.21 34.01
CA MET A 466 -0.76 19.14 33.85
C MET A 466 -0.68 19.72 32.44
N TYR A 467 -0.98 18.91 31.42
CA TYR A 467 -0.82 19.24 30.00
C TYR A 467 -2.10 18.91 29.17
N PRO A 468 -3.25 19.53 29.51
CA PRO A 468 -4.56 19.17 28.98
C PRO A 468 -4.70 19.36 27.46
N ASP A 469 -3.88 20.19 26.83
CA ASP A 469 -3.98 20.47 25.40
C ASP A 469 -3.57 19.26 24.55
N HIS A 470 -2.70 18.37 25.05
CA HIS A 470 -2.44 17.07 24.41
C HIS A 470 -3.69 16.18 24.35
N ILE A 471 -4.58 16.29 25.35
CA ILE A 471 -5.77 15.46 25.47
C ILE A 471 -6.95 16.05 24.68
N LYS A 472 -7.09 17.37 24.63
CA LYS A 472 -8.15 18.06 23.87
C LYS A 472 -8.17 17.65 22.39
N LEU A 473 -7.01 17.44 21.79
CA LEU A 473 -6.90 17.03 20.39
C LEU A 473 -7.43 15.61 20.11
N LEU A 474 -7.46 14.75 21.14
CA LEU A 474 -7.90 13.36 21.04
C LEU A 474 -9.42 13.21 21.16
N VAL A 475 -10.12 14.24 21.62
CA VAL A 475 -11.57 14.17 21.91
C VAL A 475 -12.37 13.83 20.66
N GLY A 476 -13.27 12.87 20.80
CA GLY A 476 -14.12 12.37 19.72
C GLY A 476 -13.41 11.41 18.75
N MET A 477 -12.11 11.15 18.94
CA MET A 477 -11.37 10.19 18.11
C MET A 477 -11.56 8.79 18.69
N PHE A 478 -12.22 7.91 17.93
CA PHE A 478 -12.38 6.49 18.28
C PHE A 478 -12.85 6.27 19.74
N GLY A 479 -13.92 6.97 20.14
CA GLY A 479 -14.53 6.85 21.47
C GLY A 479 -13.75 7.51 22.61
N PHE A 480 -12.72 8.31 22.30
CA PHE A 480 -11.97 9.03 23.33
C PHE A 480 -12.77 10.24 23.87
N GLU A 481 -13.10 10.20 25.16
CA GLU A 481 -13.87 11.24 25.87
C GLU A 481 -13.09 11.81 27.06
N VAL A 482 -13.15 13.13 27.28
CA VAL A 482 -12.41 13.80 28.36
C VAL A 482 -13.00 13.51 29.74
N SER A 483 -14.30 13.35 29.88
CA SER A 483 -14.98 13.23 31.18
C SER A 483 -14.74 11.86 31.86
N SER A 484 -14.56 10.80 31.09
CA SER A 484 -14.56 9.40 31.56
C SER A 484 -13.17 8.74 31.63
N THR A 485 -12.14 9.31 31.01
CA THR A 485 -10.81 8.70 30.86
C THR A 485 -9.94 8.84 32.11
N ILE A 486 -10.09 7.91 33.05
CA ILE A 486 -8.98 7.47 33.94
C ILE A 486 -8.05 6.54 33.14
N SER A 487 -8.63 5.75 32.24
CA SER A 487 -7.96 4.86 31.30
C SER A 487 -8.69 4.90 29.94
N TYR A 488 -7.96 4.80 28.85
CA TYR A 488 -8.48 4.63 27.49
C TYR A 488 -8.48 3.15 27.10
N GLN A 489 -9.65 2.62 26.72
CA GLN A 489 -9.83 1.22 26.31
C GLN A 489 -9.51 1.05 24.82
N GLY A 490 -8.22 1.11 24.52
CA GLY A 490 -7.66 0.95 23.19
C GLY A 490 -6.27 1.55 23.13
N THR A 491 -5.70 1.61 21.93
CA THR A 491 -4.41 2.24 21.65
C THR A 491 -4.56 3.23 20.51
N LEU A 492 -4.15 4.48 20.74
CA LEU A 492 -4.13 5.56 19.76
C LEU A 492 -2.70 5.99 19.51
N PHE A 493 -2.28 5.99 18.25
CA PHE A 493 -1.03 6.59 17.78
C PHE A 493 -1.37 7.87 17.05
N ARG A 494 -0.96 9.02 17.56
CA ARG A 494 -1.11 10.31 16.89
C ARG A 494 0.26 10.76 16.37
N LEU A 495 0.33 10.92 15.05
CA LEU A 495 1.55 11.16 14.29
C LEU A 495 1.41 12.49 13.52
N PRO A 496 1.85 13.63 14.10
CA PRO A 496 1.87 14.90 13.39
C PRO A 496 2.74 14.80 12.13
N LEU A 497 2.26 15.30 10.99
CA LEU A 497 2.98 15.19 9.73
C LEU A 497 4.19 16.13 9.70
N ARG A 498 5.31 15.64 9.18
CA ARG A 498 6.54 16.43 8.99
C ARG A 498 6.30 17.58 7.99
N ARG A 499 6.51 18.82 8.42
CA ARG A 499 6.31 20.03 7.60
C ARG A 499 7.60 20.63 7.02
N HIS A 500 8.73 20.55 7.72
CA HIS A 500 9.97 21.22 7.33
C HIS A 500 11.14 20.24 7.17
N VAL A 501 11.77 20.25 5.99
CA VAL A 501 12.90 19.35 5.64
C VAL A 501 14.23 19.87 6.18
N LYS A 502 14.36 21.19 6.41
CA LYS A 502 15.65 21.80 6.82
C LYS A 502 16.11 21.40 8.23
N GLU A 503 15.23 20.87 9.06
CA GLU A 503 15.48 20.57 10.48
C GLU A 503 15.44 19.07 10.79
N SER A 504 14.81 18.24 9.94
CA SER A 504 14.69 16.80 10.18
C SER A 504 15.78 15.99 9.49
N SER A 505 16.42 15.11 10.27
CA SER A 505 17.43 14.16 9.77
C SER A 505 16.83 12.81 9.34
N LEU A 506 15.51 12.64 9.40
CA LEU A 506 14.82 11.34 9.24
C LEU A 506 14.13 11.16 7.88
N GLY A 507 13.71 12.23 7.20
CA GLY A 507 13.07 12.10 5.90
C GLY A 507 12.37 13.34 5.36
N GLU A 508 11.54 13.15 4.34
CA GLU A 508 10.85 14.21 3.62
C GLU A 508 9.58 14.72 4.32
N ALA A 509 9.13 15.91 3.92
CA ALA A 509 7.86 16.49 4.34
C ALA A 509 6.65 15.78 3.73
N TRP A 510 5.52 15.81 4.45
CA TRP A 510 4.25 15.22 4.07
C TRP A 510 3.13 16.24 4.12
N ASP A 511 2.38 16.33 3.03
CA ASP A 511 1.06 16.96 3.02
C ASP A 511 -0.04 15.89 3.06
N ILE A 512 -1.27 16.34 3.32
CA ILE A 512 -2.43 15.46 3.44
C ILE A 512 -2.75 14.76 2.11
N HIS A 513 -2.55 15.43 0.98
CA HIS A 513 -2.84 14.87 -0.34
C HIS A 513 -1.91 13.67 -0.64
N ARG A 514 -0.61 13.82 -0.38
CA ARG A 514 0.41 12.78 -0.50
C ARG A 514 0.12 11.63 0.45
N LEU A 515 -0.24 11.90 1.71
CA LEU A 515 -0.63 10.88 2.68
C LEU A 515 -1.82 10.06 2.17
N ARG A 516 -2.84 10.74 1.63
CA ARG A 516 -4.04 10.07 1.11
C ARG A 516 -3.74 9.19 -0.10
N GLU A 517 -3.03 9.71 -1.10
CA GLU A 517 -2.77 8.98 -2.34
C GLU A 517 -1.70 7.88 -2.19
N VAL A 518 -0.68 8.07 -1.34
CA VAL A 518 0.42 7.11 -1.20
C VAL A 518 0.14 6.06 -0.13
N VAL A 519 -0.57 6.41 0.95
CA VAL A 519 -0.73 5.53 2.12
C VAL A 519 -2.17 5.07 2.29
N VAL A 520 -3.12 6.00 2.38
CA VAL A 520 -4.51 5.67 2.78
C VAL A 520 -5.29 4.97 1.68
N LYS A 521 -5.26 5.50 0.45
CA LYS A 521 -6.03 4.97 -0.69
C LYS A 521 -5.55 3.58 -1.12
N PRO A 522 -4.23 3.30 -1.26
CA PRO A 522 -3.77 1.94 -1.56
C PRO A 522 -4.14 0.91 -0.48
N PHE A 523 -4.18 1.34 0.79
CA PHE A 523 -4.65 0.51 1.90
C PHE A 523 -6.17 0.29 1.82
N GLN A 524 -6.95 1.34 1.59
CA GLN A 524 -8.40 1.28 1.44
C GLN A 524 -8.83 0.34 0.29
N ASP A 525 -8.11 0.40 -0.83
CA ASP A 525 -8.36 -0.44 -2.02
C ASP A 525 -8.19 -1.95 -1.80
N HIS A 526 -7.56 -2.35 -0.70
CA HIS A 526 -7.28 -3.76 -0.37
C HIS A 526 -7.62 -4.09 1.10
N ALA A 527 -8.38 -3.23 1.79
CA ALA A 527 -8.64 -3.34 3.21
C ALA A 527 -9.41 -4.63 3.58
N GLU A 528 -10.22 -5.16 2.66
CA GLU A 528 -10.91 -6.44 2.77
C GLU A 528 -9.97 -7.62 3.00
N GLU A 529 -8.78 -7.59 2.41
CA GLU A 529 -7.80 -8.68 2.51
C GLU A 529 -7.28 -8.85 3.94
N PHE A 530 -7.24 -7.76 4.70
CA PHE A 530 -6.73 -7.75 6.08
C PHE A 530 -7.72 -8.36 7.08
N LEU A 531 -8.99 -8.56 6.71
CA LEU A 531 -10.02 -9.16 7.57
C LEU A 531 -10.06 -10.69 7.48
N LEU A 532 -9.50 -11.29 6.42
CA LEU A 532 -9.65 -12.72 6.11
C LEU A 532 -8.94 -13.63 7.11
N PHE A 533 -7.66 -13.35 7.41
CA PHE A 533 -6.79 -14.24 8.19
C PHE A 533 -6.30 -13.62 9.51
N THR A 534 -6.90 -12.53 9.96
CA THR A 534 -6.54 -11.84 11.21
C THR A 534 -7.68 -11.90 12.24
N SER A 535 -7.41 -11.46 13.47
CA SER A 535 -8.43 -11.24 14.50
C SER A 535 -9.32 -10.02 14.21
N ILE A 536 -8.91 -9.14 13.29
CA ILE A 536 -9.59 -7.88 13.02
C ILE A 536 -10.88 -8.17 12.26
N GLY A 537 -12.00 -7.77 12.87
CA GLY A 537 -13.34 -7.87 12.32
C GLY A 537 -13.81 -6.59 11.62
N THR A 538 -13.27 -5.44 11.99
CA THR A 538 -13.64 -4.13 11.44
C THR A 538 -12.41 -3.28 11.13
N ILE A 539 -12.40 -2.64 9.94
CA ILE A 539 -11.48 -1.54 9.62
C ILE A 539 -12.28 -0.26 9.34
N MET A 540 -11.85 0.85 9.92
CA MET A 540 -12.47 2.17 9.76
C MET A 540 -11.44 3.17 9.25
N ILE A 541 -11.77 3.91 8.20
CA ILE A 541 -10.96 5.02 7.68
C ILE A 541 -11.79 6.29 7.82
N LYS A 542 -11.29 7.23 8.62
CA LYS A 542 -11.93 8.52 8.88
C LYS A 542 -11.11 9.65 8.27
N HIS A 543 -11.79 10.68 7.81
CA HIS A 543 -11.18 11.93 7.37
C HIS A 543 -11.88 13.08 8.08
N ARG A 544 -11.11 13.84 8.86
CA ARG A 544 -11.62 14.94 9.69
C ARG A 544 -11.05 16.26 9.20
N THR A 545 -11.92 17.15 8.70
CA THR A 545 -11.56 18.51 8.26
C THR A 545 -11.98 19.57 9.28
N SER A 546 -13.01 19.29 10.07
CA SER A 546 -13.42 20.08 11.23
C SER A 546 -13.97 19.16 12.32
N LEU A 547 -14.20 19.67 13.54
CA LEU A 547 -14.76 18.86 14.64
C LEU A 547 -16.13 18.24 14.31
N GLU A 548 -16.89 18.88 13.42
CA GLU A 548 -18.24 18.45 13.01
C GLU A 548 -18.22 17.67 11.69
N ASN A 549 -17.17 17.80 10.87
CA ASN A 549 -17.07 17.18 9.55
C ASN A 549 -16.10 16.01 9.57
N VAL A 550 -16.64 14.83 9.86
CA VAL A 550 -15.91 13.55 9.85
C VAL A 550 -16.53 12.63 8.82
N ARG A 551 -15.82 12.41 7.72
CA ARG A 551 -16.18 11.41 6.71
C ARG A 551 -15.69 10.05 7.16
N THR A 552 -16.49 9.00 6.99
CA THR A 552 -16.14 7.65 7.45
C THR A 552 -16.35 6.61 6.35
N TRP A 553 -15.35 5.80 6.13
CA TRP A 553 -15.44 4.56 5.37
C TRP A 553 -15.22 3.40 6.33
N ARG A 554 -16.03 2.35 6.24
CA ARG A 554 -15.97 1.20 7.14
C ARG A 554 -16.15 -0.09 6.34
N ILE A 555 -15.31 -1.06 6.65
CA ILE A 555 -15.51 -2.44 6.23
C ILE A 555 -15.59 -3.33 7.46
N SER A 556 -16.57 -4.23 7.48
CA SER A 556 -16.80 -5.15 8.59
C SER A 556 -17.08 -6.56 8.09
N SER A 557 -16.47 -7.54 8.75
CA SER A 557 -16.72 -8.96 8.55
C SER A 557 -17.74 -9.47 9.57
N VAL A 558 -18.72 -10.23 9.09
CA VAL A 558 -19.60 -11.06 9.93
C VAL A 558 -19.13 -12.50 9.79
N ARG A 559 -18.66 -13.07 10.90
CA ARG A 559 -18.09 -14.42 10.92
C ARG A 559 -19.17 -15.39 11.40
N LYS A 560 -19.55 -16.35 10.55
CA LYS A 560 -20.48 -17.43 10.91
C LYS A 560 -19.77 -18.44 11.83
N GLU A 561 -20.55 -19.29 12.50
CA GLU A 561 -20.01 -20.29 13.43
C GLU A 561 -18.95 -21.17 12.77
N GLU A 562 -17.87 -21.44 13.51
CA GLU A 562 -16.81 -22.34 13.08
C GLU A 562 -17.26 -23.77 13.22
N MET A 563 -17.21 -24.52 12.12
CA MET A 563 -17.43 -25.96 12.12
C MET A 563 -16.08 -26.66 12.04
N THR A 564 -15.87 -27.68 12.87
CA THR A 564 -14.67 -28.52 12.82
C THR A 564 -15.03 -29.88 12.26
N VAL A 565 -14.39 -30.26 11.15
CA VAL A 565 -14.55 -31.56 10.49
C VAL A 565 -13.17 -32.23 10.45
N ASN A 566 -12.98 -33.24 11.31
CA ASN A 566 -11.68 -33.89 11.55
C ASN A 566 -10.60 -32.88 12.01
N GLU A 567 -9.48 -32.79 11.30
CA GLU A 567 -8.38 -31.83 11.55
C GLU A 567 -8.56 -30.48 10.85
N PHE A 568 -9.67 -30.30 10.13
CA PHE A 568 -9.98 -29.10 9.35
C PHE A 568 -11.06 -28.28 10.05
N LYS A 569 -10.90 -26.96 9.99
CA LYS A 569 -11.88 -26.00 10.50
C LYS A 569 -12.39 -25.15 9.36
N THR A 570 -13.70 -25.06 9.23
CA THR A 570 -14.39 -24.29 8.21
C THR A 570 -15.08 -23.09 8.86
N ARG A 571 -14.93 -21.92 8.25
CA ARG A 571 -15.57 -20.67 8.65
C ARG A 571 -16.03 -19.91 7.41
N VAL A 572 -17.26 -19.41 7.44
CA VAL A 572 -17.79 -18.54 6.38
C VAL A 572 -17.78 -17.09 6.87
N PHE A 573 -17.29 -16.20 6.01
CA PHE A 573 -17.15 -14.77 6.26
C PHE A 573 -18.00 -14.01 5.26
N ASP A 574 -18.98 -13.27 5.76
CA ASP A 574 -19.72 -12.31 4.94
C ASP A 574 -19.11 -10.93 5.20
N LEU A 575 -18.46 -10.36 4.19
CA LEU A 575 -17.89 -9.02 4.25
C LEU A 575 -18.95 -8.00 3.82
N SER A 576 -19.10 -6.95 4.61
CA SER A 576 -19.98 -5.83 4.33
C SER A 576 -19.14 -4.55 4.24
N ILE A 577 -19.17 -3.91 3.08
CA ILE A 577 -18.49 -2.64 2.84
C ILE A 577 -19.53 -1.54 2.94
N ARG A 578 -19.30 -0.56 3.83
CA ARG A 578 -20.12 0.64 3.97
C ARG A 578 -19.25 1.86 3.71
N SER A 579 -19.55 2.59 2.65
CA SER A 579 -18.92 3.87 2.34
C SER A 579 -19.88 5.01 2.68
N ASP A 580 -19.45 5.95 3.51
CA ASP A 580 -20.11 7.25 3.71
C ASP A 580 -19.26 8.38 3.10
N ILE A 581 -18.69 8.09 1.94
CA ILE A 581 -17.89 9.05 1.17
C ILE A 581 -18.82 9.66 0.12
N ASP A 582 -19.26 10.90 0.36
CA ASP A 582 -20.01 11.79 -0.53
C ASP A 582 -21.56 11.64 -0.62
N GLY A 583 -22.27 11.45 0.51
CA GLY A 583 -23.74 11.59 0.57
C GLY A 583 -24.44 10.55 1.45
N PRO A 584 -25.78 10.62 1.63
CA PRO A 584 -26.49 9.71 2.53
C PRO A 584 -26.27 8.25 2.12
N CYS A 585 -25.63 7.50 3.01
CA CYS A 585 -25.34 6.07 3.01
C CYS A 585 -26.31 5.23 2.14
N GLN A 586 -25.87 4.81 0.94
CA GLN A 586 -26.72 4.00 0.05
C GLN A 586 -26.06 2.76 -0.56
N ASP A 587 -24.73 2.64 -0.61
CA ASP A 587 -24.09 1.46 -1.23
C ASP A 587 -23.47 0.53 -0.18
N ILE A 588 -24.14 -0.62 0.04
CA ILE A 588 -23.59 -1.77 0.78
C ILE A 588 -23.16 -2.81 -0.26
N GLU A 589 -21.85 -2.92 -0.49
CA GLU A 589 -21.29 -4.04 -1.26
C GLU A 589 -21.08 -5.22 -0.28
N THR A 590 -21.64 -6.38 -0.61
CA THR A 590 -21.45 -7.61 0.19
C THR A 590 -20.65 -8.63 -0.60
N GLN A 591 -19.58 -9.16 0.00
CA GLN A 591 -18.77 -10.24 -0.56
C GLN A 591 -18.82 -11.45 0.37
N SER A 592 -18.88 -12.66 -0.18
CA SER A 592 -18.95 -13.89 0.61
C SER A 592 -17.68 -14.71 0.43
N TRP A 593 -17.02 -15.05 1.53
CA TRP A 593 -15.75 -15.76 1.56
C TRP A 593 -15.86 -17.03 2.40
N HIS A 594 -15.50 -18.15 1.81
CA HIS A 594 -15.43 -19.44 2.45
C HIS A 594 -13.98 -19.75 2.83
N VAL A 595 -13.68 -19.80 4.13
CA VAL A 595 -12.33 -19.97 4.64
C VAL A 595 -12.20 -21.31 5.34
N VAL A 596 -11.25 -22.13 4.88
CA VAL A 596 -10.88 -23.37 5.53
C VAL A 596 -9.49 -23.24 6.14
N SER A 597 -9.28 -23.83 7.30
CA SER A 597 -7.99 -23.82 7.99
C SER A 597 -7.65 -25.18 8.59
N THR A 598 -6.37 -25.45 8.77
CA THR A 598 -5.88 -26.66 9.41
C THR A 598 -4.57 -26.39 10.14
N SER A 599 -4.20 -27.29 11.03
CA SER A 599 -2.92 -27.29 11.73
C SER A 599 -2.16 -28.55 11.38
N THR A 600 -0.90 -28.43 10.96
CA THR A 600 -0.07 -29.57 10.59
C THR A 600 1.31 -29.48 11.23
N SER A 601 1.94 -30.61 11.53
CA SER A 601 3.29 -30.69 12.06
C SER A 601 4.29 -30.83 10.93
N CYS A 602 5.30 -29.95 10.89
CA CYS A 602 6.48 -30.14 10.07
C CYS A 602 7.41 -31.19 10.72
N GLN A 603 8.24 -31.86 9.91
CA GLN A 603 9.27 -32.79 10.43
C GLN A 603 10.18 -32.06 11.43
N GLU A 604 10.48 -32.70 12.57
CA GLU A 604 11.25 -32.09 13.67
C GLU A 604 12.65 -31.64 13.20
N ASP A 605 13.33 -32.44 12.37
CA ASP A 605 14.66 -32.14 11.81
C ASP A 605 14.70 -30.80 11.06
N ILE A 606 13.64 -30.49 10.28
CA ILE A 606 13.52 -29.23 9.54
C ILE A 606 13.28 -28.08 10.53
N LEU A 607 12.42 -28.29 11.53
CA LEU A 607 12.05 -27.25 12.49
C LEU A 607 13.23 -26.85 13.41
N GLU A 608 14.08 -27.79 13.82
CA GLU A 608 15.27 -27.52 14.63
C GLU A 608 16.27 -26.63 13.87
N SER A 609 16.51 -26.94 12.59
CA SER A 609 17.39 -26.14 11.72
C SER A 609 16.87 -24.72 11.48
N LEU A 610 15.57 -24.48 11.71
CA LEU A 610 14.88 -23.21 11.50
C LEU A 610 14.59 -22.46 12.80
N SER A 611 15.21 -22.85 13.91
CA SER A 611 15.05 -22.20 15.22
C SER A 611 15.22 -20.67 15.18
N ARG A 612 16.09 -20.15 14.30
CA ARG A 612 16.27 -18.71 14.06
C ARG A 612 15.02 -17.97 13.57
N TYR A 613 14.15 -18.66 12.84
CA TYR A 613 12.91 -18.11 12.27
C TYR A 613 11.73 -18.20 13.22
N ARG A 614 11.87 -18.91 14.35
CA ARG A 614 10.87 -18.94 15.45
C ARG A 614 9.45 -19.28 14.96
N LEU A 615 9.35 -20.24 14.05
CA LEU A 615 8.09 -20.68 13.48
C LEU A 615 7.15 -21.23 14.56
N ARG A 616 5.86 -20.99 14.38
CA ARG A 616 4.80 -21.57 15.20
C ARG A 616 4.73 -23.09 14.97
N SER A 617 4.54 -23.85 16.05
CA SER A 617 4.28 -25.29 16.01
C SER A 617 3.06 -25.62 16.87
N PRO A 618 2.01 -26.29 16.34
CA PRO A 618 1.87 -26.73 14.96
C PRO A 618 1.71 -25.57 13.94
N VAL A 619 2.03 -25.83 12.68
CA VAL A 619 1.94 -24.87 11.58
C VAL A 619 0.48 -24.67 11.21
N MET A 620 0.00 -23.42 11.24
CA MET A 620 -1.36 -23.06 10.87
C MET A 620 -1.45 -22.66 9.39
N LEU A 621 -2.39 -23.25 8.67
CA LEU A 621 -2.66 -22.97 7.27
C LEU A 621 -4.11 -22.55 7.10
N ALA A 622 -4.38 -21.65 6.17
CA ALA A 622 -5.74 -21.28 5.80
C ALA A 622 -5.86 -20.97 4.31
N ILE A 623 -7.02 -21.22 3.73
CA ILE A 623 -7.35 -20.89 2.34
C ILE A 623 -8.71 -20.20 2.33
N ALA A 624 -8.83 -19.10 1.58
CA ALA A 624 -10.08 -18.37 1.40
C ALA A 624 -10.53 -18.39 -0.06
N ALA A 625 -11.76 -18.84 -0.28
CA ALA A 625 -12.42 -18.90 -1.58
C ALA A 625 -13.59 -17.92 -1.62
N ARG A 626 -13.64 -17.05 -2.63
CA ARG A 626 -14.78 -16.14 -2.83
C ARG A 626 -15.94 -16.90 -3.46
N THR A 627 -17.13 -16.90 -2.86
CA THR A 627 -18.30 -17.70 -3.27
C THR A 627 -19.38 -16.92 -4.01
N ASP A 628 -19.36 -15.59 -3.98
CA ASP A 628 -20.28 -14.72 -4.72
C ASP A 628 -19.85 -14.58 -6.19
N THR A 629 -19.99 -15.65 -6.98
CA THR A 629 -19.54 -15.68 -8.40
C THR A 629 -20.56 -15.14 -9.40
N GLU A 630 -21.82 -14.88 -9.01
CA GLU A 630 -22.89 -14.50 -9.97
C GLU A 630 -23.09 -12.98 -10.14
N THR A 631 -22.61 -12.15 -9.22
CA THR A 631 -22.78 -10.68 -9.22
C THR A 631 -21.70 -9.93 -10.02
N ASP A 632 -20.71 -10.64 -10.57
CA ASP A 632 -19.49 -10.08 -11.16
C ASP A 632 -19.69 -9.46 -12.56
N ARG A 633 -20.89 -9.53 -13.16
CA ARG A 633 -21.17 -8.85 -14.44
C ARG A 633 -21.05 -7.31 -14.35
N ASN A 634 -21.12 -6.74 -13.15
CA ASN A 634 -21.03 -5.29 -12.90
C ASN A 634 -19.70 -4.83 -12.27
N HIS A 635 -18.82 -5.73 -11.81
CA HIS A 635 -17.59 -5.35 -11.13
C HIS A 635 -16.42 -5.21 -12.13
N LYS A 636 -15.88 -3.98 -12.24
CA LYS A 636 -14.77 -3.66 -13.16
C LYS A 636 -13.39 -4.15 -12.70
N ARG A 637 -13.26 -4.70 -11.48
CA ARG A 637 -11.97 -5.15 -10.92
C ARG A 637 -11.85 -6.67 -11.03
N LYS A 638 -10.94 -7.13 -11.90
CA LYS A 638 -10.52 -8.55 -11.95
C LYS A 638 -9.90 -8.92 -10.60
N LEU A 639 -10.47 -9.90 -9.91
CA LEU A 639 -9.96 -10.36 -8.63
C LEU A 639 -8.56 -10.96 -8.79
N VAL A 640 -7.61 -10.54 -7.95
CA VAL A 640 -6.24 -11.04 -7.94
C VAL A 640 -6.01 -11.79 -6.63
N TYR A 641 -5.88 -13.10 -6.72
CA TYR A 641 -5.55 -13.92 -5.56
C TYR A 641 -4.10 -13.70 -5.12
N LYS A 642 -3.82 -14.00 -3.85
CA LYS A 642 -2.55 -13.65 -3.18
C LYS A 642 -2.17 -14.72 -2.16
N PHE A 643 -0.87 -14.86 -1.93
CA PHE A 643 -0.33 -15.56 -0.76
C PHE A 643 -0.31 -14.63 0.45
N PHE A 644 -0.51 -15.18 1.64
CA PHE A 644 -0.55 -14.48 2.91
C PHE A 644 0.40 -15.13 3.90
N SER A 645 0.99 -14.32 4.77
CA SER A 645 1.53 -14.75 6.07
C SER A 645 0.82 -13.95 7.14
N SER A 646 -0.45 -14.31 7.39
CA SER A 646 -1.47 -13.52 8.10
C SER A 646 -1.91 -12.23 7.38
N LEU A 647 -0.99 -11.53 6.73
CA LEU A 647 -1.22 -10.35 5.89
C LEU A 647 -0.89 -10.63 4.41
N PRO A 648 -1.47 -9.87 3.46
CA PRO A 648 -1.24 -10.08 2.03
C PRO A 648 0.22 -9.85 1.64
N LEU A 649 0.78 -10.78 0.85
CA LEU A 649 2.15 -10.74 0.36
C LEU A 649 2.18 -10.53 -1.16
N ILE A 650 2.38 -11.60 -1.92
CA ILE A 650 2.56 -11.59 -3.37
C ILE A 650 1.34 -12.18 -4.09
N PRO A 651 1.08 -11.79 -5.34
CA PRO A 651 0.03 -12.40 -6.16
C PRO A 651 0.23 -13.91 -6.33
N SER A 652 -0.89 -14.63 -6.35
CA SER A 652 -1.01 -16.06 -6.62
C SER A 652 -1.85 -16.26 -7.87
N TYR A 653 -1.53 -17.30 -8.64
CA TYR A 653 -2.33 -17.74 -9.78
C TYR A 653 -3.34 -18.82 -9.38
N LEU A 654 -3.38 -19.20 -8.10
CA LEU A 654 -4.42 -20.08 -7.57
C LEU A 654 -5.75 -19.34 -7.51
N PRO A 655 -6.89 -20.02 -7.73
CA PRO A 655 -8.22 -19.39 -7.67
C PRO A 655 -8.70 -19.12 -6.22
N VAL A 656 -7.77 -18.97 -5.28
CA VAL A 656 -8.01 -18.82 -3.83
C VAL A 656 -6.87 -18.02 -3.18
N HIS A 657 -7.17 -17.32 -2.09
CA HIS A 657 -6.12 -16.78 -1.22
C HIS A 657 -5.57 -17.89 -0.32
N VAL A 658 -4.25 -17.94 -0.15
CA VAL A 658 -3.58 -18.98 0.66
C VAL A 658 -2.73 -18.32 1.73
N SER A 659 -3.03 -18.61 2.99
CA SER A 659 -2.29 -18.15 4.16
C SER A 659 -1.48 -19.29 4.78
N ALA A 660 -0.18 -19.07 4.92
CA ALA A 660 0.74 -19.97 5.60
C ALA A 660 1.91 -19.17 6.19
N PRO A 661 2.59 -19.68 7.23
CA PRO A 661 3.75 -19.02 7.82
C PRO A 661 4.98 -19.21 6.92
N PHE A 662 4.98 -18.56 5.77
CA PHE A 662 6.08 -18.58 4.81
C PHE A 662 7.31 -17.87 5.37
N ILE A 663 8.50 -18.44 5.11
CA ILE A 663 9.76 -17.74 5.38
C ILE A 663 10.04 -16.77 4.23
N LEU A 664 10.24 -15.49 4.56
CA LEU A 664 10.42 -14.41 3.59
C LEU A 664 11.89 -14.01 3.45
N SER A 665 12.21 -13.31 2.36
CA SER A 665 13.47 -12.59 2.18
C SER A 665 13.60 -11.45 3.20
N ASP A 666 14.81 -10.91 3.39
CA ASP A 666 15.08 -9.90 4.44
C ASP A 666 14.32 -8.58 4.19
N ASP A 667 13.99 -8.28 2.93
CA ASP A 667 13.16 -7.15 2.51
C ASP A 667 11.64 -7.42 2.63
N ARG A 668 11.24 -8.64 3.05
CA ARG A 668 9.86 -9.14 3.19
C ARG A 668 9.04 -9.12 1.89
N ARG A 669 9.68 -9.05 0.72
CA ARG A 669 8.97 -8.93 -0.57
C ARG A 669 8.76 -10.26 -1.27
N GLN A 670 9.55 -11.28 -0.96
CA GLN A 670 9.50 -12.57 -1.65
C GLN A 670 9.48 -13.73 -0.66
N ILE A 671 8.80 -14.80 -1.04
CA ILE A 671 8.85 -16.08 -0.35
C ILE A 671 10.16 -16.76 -0.75
N ARG A 672 11.00 -17.11 0.23
CA ARG A 672 12.33 -17.71 -0.05
C ARG A 672 12.18 -19.08 -0.71
N LEU A 673 12.78 -19.22 -1.89
CA LEU A 673 12.99 -20.49 -2.60
C LEU A 673 14.41 -20.57 -3.19
N ASP A 674 15.24 -19.59 -2.87
CA ASP A 674 16.59 -19.39 -3.33
C ASP A 674 17.59 -20.27 -2.57
N ASN A 675 18.76 -20.46 -3.16
CA ASN A 675 19.79 -21.35 -2.61
C ASN A 675 20.62 -20.68 -1.49
N LEU A 676 20.31 -19.44 -1.10
CA LEU A 676 21.03 -18.73 -0.03
C LEU A 676 20.75 -19.34 1.34
N ASP A 677 19.53 -19.84 1.54
CA ASP A 677 19.13 -20.53 2.76
C ASP A 677 18.32 -21.78 2.43
N GLN A 678 19.05 -22.88 2.28
CA GLN A 678 18.48 -24.16 1.87
C GLN A 678 17.39 -24.65 2.85
N ALA A 679 17.60 -24.48 4.16
CA ALA A 679 16.62 -24.92 5.17
C ALA A 679 15.29 -24.14 5.03
N ALA A 680 15.36 -22.83 4.81
CA ALA A 680 14.17 -22.01 4.60
C ALA A 680 13.45 -22.35 3.29
N ALA A 681 14.22 -22.57 2.21
CA ALA A 681 13.69 -22.99 0.93
C ALA A 681 13.01 -24.36 1.02
N ASP A 682 13.60 -25.32 1.73
CA ASP A 682 13.05 -26.67 1.90
C ASP A 682 11.76 -26.66 2.73
N TYR A 683 11.68 -25.83 3.77
CA TYR A 683 10.44 -25.62 4.51
C TYR A 683 9.33 -25.00 3.67
N ASN A 684 9.62 -23.95 2.91
CA ASN A 684 8.63 -23.36 2.00
C ASN A 684 8.21 -24.36 0.91
N ARG A 685 9.14 -25.17 0.38
CA ARG A 685 8.81 -26.26 -0.57
C ARG A 685 7.86 -27.27 0.06
N TRP A 686 8.12 -27.70 1.30
CA TRP A 686 7.22 -28.60 2.04
C TRP A 686 5.83 -27.99 2.22
N LEU A 687 5.71 -26.69 2.53
CA LEU A 687 4.42 -26.00 2.59
C LEU A 687 3.65 -26.12 1.26
N PHE A 688 4.30 -25.80 0.14
CA PHE A 688 3.65 -25.82 -1.18
C PHE A 688 3.35 -27.23 -1.70
N SER A 689 4.22 -28.20 -1.45
CA SER A 689 4.10 -29.55 -2.03
C SER A 689 3.34 -30.54 -1.16
N THR A 690 3.35 -30.36 0.16
CA THR A 690 2.84 -31.37 1.11
C THR A 690 1.73 -30.82 1.98
N ALA A 691 1.85 -29.57 2.46
CA ALA A 691 0.95 -29.04 3.49
C ALA A 691 -0.30 -28.36 2.91
N ILE A 692 -0.16 -27.55 1.87
CA ILE A 692 -1.27 -26.82 1.20
C ILE A 692 -2.20 -27.74 0.38
N PRO A 693 -1.71 -28.71 -0.41
CA PRO A 693 -2.57 -29.50 -1.30
C PRO A 693 -3.72 -30.27 -0.62
N PRO A 694 -3.54 -30.93 0.54
CA PRO A 694 -4.64 -31.56 1.27
C PRO A 694 -5.74 -30.57 1.70
N LEU A 695 -5.36 -29.34 2.05
CA LEU A 695 -6.29 -28.27 2.43
C LEU A 695 -7.10 -27.78 1.21
N CYS A 696 -6.49 -27.67 0.03
CA CYS A 696 -7.21 -27.40 -1.22
C CYS A 696 -8.24 -28.49 -1.53
N LEU A 697 -7.89 -29.77 -1.35
CA LEU A 697 -8.82 -30.88 -1.57
C LEU A 697 -9.98 -30.87 -0.57
N PHE A 698 -9.70 -30.51 0.69
CA PHE A 698 -10.73 -30.32 1.70
C PHE A 698 -11.68 -29.19 1.32
N LEU A 699 -11.17 -28.02 0.92
CA LEU A 699 -11.97 -26.90 0.43
C LEU A 699 -12.93 -27.32 -0.69
N LEU A 700 -12.43 -28.03 -1.71
CA LEU A 700 -13.25 -28.46 -2.84
C LEU A 700 -14.34 -29.45 -2.45
N SER A 701 -14.09 -30.30 -1.45
CA SER A 701 -15.10 -31.23 -0.90
C SER A 701 -16.15 -30.46 -0.10
N ASP A 702 -15.72 -29.59 0.78
CA ASP A 702 -16.57 -28.82 1.70
C ASP A 702 -17.48 -27.83 0.93
N LEU A 703 -16.97 -27.20 -0.14
CA LEU A 703 -17.78 -26.39 -1.06
C LEU A 703 -18.88 -27.21 -1.79
N LEU A 704 -18.62 -28.49 -2.11
CA LEU A 704 -19.66 -29.36 -2.69
C LEU A 704 -20.73 -29.74 -1.67
N ASP A 705 -20.35 -29.90 -0.40
CA ASP A 705 -21.30 -30.22 0.67
C ASP A 705 -22.23 -29.03 0.98
N HIS A 706 -21.76 -27.79 0.79
CA HIS A 706 -22.52 -26.57 1.07
C HIS A 706 -23.27 -25.95 -0.12
N ASP A 707 -22.64 -25.82 -1.29
CA ASP A 707 -23.20 -25.10 -2.46
C ASP A 707 -23.28 -25.97 -3.73
N HIS A 708 -22.91 -27.26 -3.64
CA HIS A 708 -22.88 -28.19 -4.76
C HIS A 708 -22.14 -27.64 -6.00
N LYS A 709 -21.17 -26.76 -5.80
CA LYS A 709 -20.33 -26.15 -6.85
C LYS A 709 -18.91 -26.05 -6.32
N ASN A 710 -17.95 -26.51 -7.11
CA ASN A 710 -16.53 -26.32 -6.77
C ASN A 710 -15.62 -26.04 -7.97
N VAL A 711 -16.10 -26.17 -9.21
CA VAL A 711 -15.33 -26.05 -10.46
C VAL A 711 -14.51 -24.74 -10.57
N PRO A 712 -15.02 -23.57 -10.16
CA PRO A 712 -14.26 -22.31 -10.23
C PRO A 712 -12.96 -22.31 -9.41
N TRP A 713 -12.87 -23.09 -8.34
CA TRP A 713 -11.74 -23.09 -7.40
C TRP A 713 -10.70 -24.20 -7.66
N TRP A 714 -10.79 -24.90 -8.79
CA TRP A 714 -9.77 -25.88 -9.19
C TRP A 714 -8.49 -25.18 -9.69
N PRO A 715 -7.30 -25.55 -9.19
CA PRO A 715 -6.04 -25.00 -9.70
C PRO A 715 -5.81 -25.34 -11.18
N GLY A 716 -5.62 -24.37 -12.09
CA GLY A 716 -5.37 -24.72 -13.49
C GLY A 716 -5.37 -23.65 -14.59
N ASP A 717 -5.11 -22.37 -14.33
CA ASP A 717 -5.01 -21.35 -15.40
C ASP A 717 -3.54 -21.06 -15.75
N VAL A 718 -3.04 -21.70 -16.82
CA VAL A 718 -1.60 -21.79 -17.11
C VAL A 718 -1.26 -20.97 -18.34
N HIS A 719 -1.29 -19.65 -18.14
CA HIS A 719 -0.43 -18.74 -18.87
C HIS A 719 0.18 -17.77 -17.85
N GLY A 720 1.46 -17.98 -17.51
CA GLY A 720 2.21 -17.12 -16.60
C GLY A 720 2.33 -17.57 -15.15
N GLU A 721 1.98 -18.82 -14.80
CA GLU A 721 2.14 -19.34 -13.43
C GLU A 721 3.60 -19.20 -12.95
N ASN A 722 3.79 -18.52 -11.81
CA ASN A 722 5.07 -18.49 -11.13
C ASN A 722 5.42 -19.88 -10.55
N GLN A 723 6.71 -20.11 -10.28
CA GLN A 723 7.22 -21.40 -9.76
C GLN A 723 6.47 -21.88 -8.51
N LEU A 724 6.05 -20.95 -7.64
CA LEU A 724 5.29 -21.21 -6.41
C LEU A 724 3.94 -21.88 -6.70
N THR A 725 3.17 -21.31 -7.64
CA THR A 725 1.85 -21.83 -8.01
C THR A 725 1.98 -23.19 -8.68
N GLN A 726 3.00 -23.38 -9.53
CA GLN A 726 3.26 -24.68 -10.19
C GLN A 726 3.53 -25.80 -9.18
N LEU A 727 4.28 -25.53 -8.11
CA LEU A 727 4.54 -26.50 -7.04
C LEU A 727 3.24 -26.97 -6.37
N VAL A 728 2.34 -26.03 -6.04
CA VAL A 728 1.04 -26.36 -5.45
C VAL A 728 0.17 -27.12 -6.44
N THR A 729 0.05 -26.64 -7.68
CA THR A 729 -0.79 -27.24 -8.71
C THR A 729 -0.35 -28.68 -9.01
N CYS A 730 0.94 -28.94 -9.26
CA CYS A 730 1.43 -30.29 -9.53
C CYS A 730 1.20 -31.23 -8.34
N SER A 731 1.49 -30.77 -7.12
CA SER A 731 1.33 -31.58 -5.91
C SER A 731 -0.13 -31.83 -5.56
N PHE A 732 -1.02 -30.87 -5.85
CA PHE A 732 -2.48 -31.03 -5.75
C PHE A 732 -2.98 -32.18 -6.62
N TYR A 733 -2.63 -32.18 -7.91
CA TYR A 733 -3.05 -33.23 -8.83
C TYR A 733 -2.44 -34.60 -8.49
N SER A 734 -1.20 -34.64 -7.99
CA SER A 734 -0.58 -35.87 -7.47
C SER A 734 -1.33 -36.40 -6.24
N THR A 735 -1.61 -35.54 -5.26
CA THR A 735 -2.33 -35.89 -4.02
C THR A 735 -3.78 -36.31 -4.29
N LEU A 736 -4.43 -35.70 -5.29
CA LEU A 736 -5.79 -36.02 -5.70
C LEU A 736 -5.96 -37.49 -6.11
N LYS A 737 -4.95 -38.07 -6.77
CA LYS A 737 -4.98 -39.46 -7.27
C LYS A 737 -5.20 -40.46 -6.13
N ASP A 738 -4.48 -40.29 -5.04
CA ASP A 738 -4.48 -41.22 -3.91
C ASP A 738 -5.50 -40.86 -2.83
N SER A 739 -6.04 -39.65 -2.89
CA SER A 739 -7.06 -39.14 -1.97
C SER A 739 -8.39 -39.88 -2.11
N ASN A 740 -9.02 -40.20 -0.96
CA ASN A 740 -10.39 -40.72 -0.90
C ASN A 740 -11.44 -39.61 -0.69
N ARG A 741 -11.08 -38.33 -0.83
CA ARG A 741 -12.02 -37.21 -0.70
C ARG A 741 -12.96 -37.16 -1.90
N ARG A 742 -14.22 -36.82 -1.64
CA ARG A 742 -15.27 -36.74 -2.66
C ARG A 742 -15.34 -35.33 -3.22
N VAL A 743 -14.53 -35.04 -4.25
CA VAL A 743 -14.38 -33.70 -4.83
C VAL A 743 -15.03 -33.53 -6.20
N PHE A 744 -15.63 -34.59 -6.75
CA PHE A 744 -16.23 -34.57 -8.07
C PHE A 744 -17.75 -34.68 -7.99
N LEU A 745 -18.49 -33.71 -8.52
CA LEU A 745 -19.95 -33.77 -8.54
C LEU A 745 -20.46 -34.47 -9.82
N PRO A 746 -21.24 -35.56 -9.72
CA PRO A 746 -21.84 -36.21 -10.89
C PRO A 746 -22.67 -35.23 -11.72
N SER A 747 -22.52 -35.27 -13.04
CA SER A 747 -23.31 -34.42 -13.94
C SER A 747 -24.74 -34.93 -14.15
N HIS A 748 -24.99 -36.21 -13.88
CA HIS A 748 -26.31 -36.83 -13.97
C HIS A 748 -26.54 -37.64 -12.70
N TRP A 749 -27.70 -37.45 -12.07
CA TRP A 749 -28.09 -38.15 -10.84
C TRP A 749 -29.61 -38.22 -10.76
N ALA A 750 -30.16 -39.39 -10.41
CA ALA A 750 -31.61 -39.58 -10.26
C ALA A 750 -32.13 -39.30 -8.84
N ARG A 751 -31.23 -39.09 -7.87
CA ARG A 751 -31.60 -38.78 -6.47
C ARG A 751 -32.19 -37.36 -6.38
N ALA A 752 -32.56 -36.93 -5.18
CA ALA A 752 -32.88 -35.51 -4.89
C ALA A 752 -31.65 -34.70 -4.44
N ILE A 753 -30.59 -35.40 -3.99
CA ILE A 753 -29.31 -34.82 -3.57
C ILE A 753 -28.19 -35.64 -4.24
N PRO A 754 -27.30 -35.02 -5.03
CA PRO A 754 -26.17 -35.71 -5.64
C PRO A 754 -25.16 -36.15 -4.59
N ILE A 755 -24.55 -37.32 -4.78
CA ILE A 755 -23.44 -37.78 -3.92
C ILE A 755 -22.14 -37.50 -4.66
N PRO A 756 -21.25 -36.65 -4.12
CA PRO A 756 -19.93 -36.42 -4.70
C PRO A 756 -19.10 -37.71 -4.80
N LEU A 757 -18.23 -37.81 -5.80
CA LEU A 757 -17.44 -38.99 -6.15
C LEU A 757 -15.96 -38.79 -5.80
N THR A 758 -15.26 -39.90 -5.55
CA THR A 758 -13.80 -39.93 -5.34
C THR A 758 -13.03 -40.05 -6.66
N SER A 759 -11.70 -39.85 -6.63
CA SER A 759 -10.81 -40.05 -7.77
C SER A 759 -10.81 -41.48 -8.33
N LYS A 760 -11.20 -42.47 -7.52
CA LYS A 760 -11.28 -43.90 -7.91
C LYS A 760 -12.61 -44.27 -8.56
N GLU A 761 -13.66 -43.49 -8.29
CA GLU A 761 -15.02 -43.73 -8.79
C GLU A 761 -15.32 -42.93 -10.07
N VAL A 762 -14.68 -41.77 -10.23
CA VAL A 762 -15.02 -40.79 -11.27
C VAL A 762 -14.63 -41.24 -12.68
N VAL A 763 -15.51 -40.94 -13.63
CA VAL A 763 -15.24 -40.98 -15.07
C VAL A 763 -15.37 -39.57 -15.63
N LEU A 764 -14.31 -39.09 -16.28
CA LEU A 764 -14.22 -37.70 -16.74
C LEU A 764 -14.59 -37.59 -18.22
N ALA A 765 -15.40 -36.59 -18.57
CA ALA A 765 -15.65 -36.22 -19.96
C ALA A 765 -15.66 -34.70 -20.13
N ASP A 766 -15.28 -34.26 -21.33
CA ASP A 766 -15.33 -32.85 -21.67
C ASP A 766 -16.78 -32.40 -21.79
N SER A 767 -17.08 -31.28 -21.13
CA SER A 767 -18.32 -30.53 -21.29
C SER A 767 -18.73 -30.32 -22.76
N HIS A 768 -17.77 -30.22 -23.69
CA HIS A 768 -18.03 -30.09 -25.13
C HIS A 768 -18.17 -31.42 -25.87
N SER A 769 -17.76 -32.55 -25.27
CA SER A 769 -17.81 -33.87 -25.88
C SER A 769 -19.15 -34.58 -25.71
N VAL A 770 -20.01 -34.10 -24.80
CA VAL A 770 -21.35 -34.63 -24.55
C VAL A 770 -22.38 -33.67 -25.13
N ASN A 771 -23.22 -34.15 -26.04
CA ASN A 771 -24.34 -33.39 -26.60
C ASN A 771 -25.67 -33.78 -25.95
N GLY A 772 -26.73 -33.02 -26.24
CA GLY A 772 -28.05 -33.21 -25.62
C GLY A 772 -28.71 -34.57 -25.89
N ALA A 773 -28.28 -35.30 -26.93
CA ALA A 773 -28.82 -36.63 -27.22
C ALA A 773 -28.17 -37.72 -26.35
N LEU A 774 -26.87 -37.61 -26.05
CA LEU A 774 -26.16 -38.50 -25.12
C LEU A 774 -26.56 -38.24 -23.65
N ASP A 775 -27.03 -37.04 -23.34
CA ASP A 775 -27.49 -36.66 -22.00
C ASP A 775 -28.59 -37.58 -21.46
N GLU A 776 -29.57 -37.96 -22.30
CA GLU A 776 -30.63 -38.91 -21.92
C GLU A 776 -30.08 -40.32 -21.69
N VAL A 777 -29.10 -40.74 -22.50
CA VAL A 777 -28.43 -42.03 -22.35
C VAL A 777 -27.71 -42.08 -21.00
N PHE A 778 -27.03 -41.02 -20.61
CA PHE A 778 -26.38 -40.93 -19.31
C PHE A 778 -27.37 -40.83 -18.15
N ARG A 779 -28.51 -40.15 -18.32
CA ARG A 779 -29.59 -40.16 -17.33
C ARG A 779 -30.17 -41.56 -17.07
N LEU A 780 -30.24 -42.41 -18.09
CA LEU A 780 -30.70 -43.80 -17.94
C LEU A 780 -29.65 -44.73 -17.36
N LEU A 781 -28.37 -44.53 -17.72
CA LEU A 781 -27.27 -45.39 -17.31
C LEU A 781 -26.69 -45.03 -15.93
N GLU A 782 -26.92 -43.79 -15.47
CA GLU A 782 -26.34 -43.20 -14.27
C GLU A 782 -24.83 -43.51 -14.09
N PRO A 783 -23.98 -43.30 -15.11
CA PRO A 783 -22.55 -43.48 -14.92
C PRO A 783 -22.03 -42.48 -13.88
N PRO A 784 -20.94 -42.78 -13.17
CA PRO A 784 -20.23 -41.82 -12.31
C PRO A 784 -19.48 -40.76 -13.15
N LEU A 785 -20.19 -40.13 -14.10
CA LEU A 785 -19.69 -39.22 -15.11
C LEU A 785 -19.68 -37.79 -14.59
N VAL A 786 -18.56 -37.11 -14.79
CA VAL A 786 -18.35 -35.72 -14.38
C VAL A 786 -17.86 -34.91 -15.56
N LEU A 787 -18.64 -33.90 -15.92
CA LEU A 787 -18.35 -32.95 -16.98
C LEU A 787 -17.52 -31.80 -16.41
N LEU A 788 -16.31 -31.63 -16.95
CA LEU A 788 -15.41 -30.52 -16.60
C LEU A 788 -14.98 -29.77 -17.85
N PRO A 789 -14.53 -28.50 -17.72
CA PRO A 789 -13.88 -27.78 -18.80
C PRO A 789 -12.65 -28.53 -19.32
N SER A 790 -12.40 -28.50 -20.63
CA SER A 790 -11.31 -29.23 -21.31
C SER A 790 -9.93 -29.04 -20.65
N ARG A 791 -9.66 -27.83 -20.11
CA ARG A 791 -8.40 -27.50 -19.42
C ARG A 791 -8.13 -28.36 -18.19
N LEU A 792 -9.15 -28.63 -17.37
CA LEU A 792 -9.00 -29.44 -16.16
C LEU A 792 -8.84 -30.92 -16.53
N ILE A 793 -9.55 -31.37 -17.57
CA ILE A 793 -9.49 -32.73 -18.06
C ILE A 793 -8.11 -33.10 -18.56
N HIS A 794 -7.43 -32.20 -19.27
CA HIS A 794 -6.07 -32.45 -19.73
C HIS A 794 -5.10 -32.74 -18.57
N ARG A 795 -5.18 -31.97 -17.47
CA ARG A 795 -4.37 -32.23 -16.28
C ARG A 795 -4.78 -33.50 -15.56
N LEU A 796 -6.07 -33.74 -15.39
CA LEU A 796 -6.58 -34.97 -14.76
C LEU A 796 -6.22 -36.23 -15.56
N HIS A 797 -6.12 -36.10 -16.89
CA HIS A 797 -5.58 -37.14 -17.76
C HIS A 797 -4.12 -37.47 -17.47
N THR A 798 -3.26 -36.46 -17.29
CA THR A 798 -1.84 -36.68 -16.96
C THR A 798 -1.63 -37.39 -15.63
N VAL A 799 -2.59 -37.30 -14.71
CA VAL A 799 -2.59 -38.02 -13.42
C VAL A 799 -3.00 -39.49 -13.58
N GLY A 800 -3.66 -39.83 -14.69
CA GLY A 800 -4.15 -41.18 -14.99
C GLY A 800 -5.54 -41.48 -14.45
N LEU A 801 -6.41 -40.47 -14.29
CA LEU A 801 -7.82 -40.69 -13.96
C LEU A 801 -8.60 -41.22 -15.17
N THR A 802 -9.64 -42.02 -14.91
CA THR A 802 -10.43 -42.67 -15.95
C THR A 802 -11.20 -41.65 -16.79
N GLN A 803 -11.06 -41.73 -18.11
CA GLN A 803 -11.82 -40.92 -19.06
C GLN A 803 -12.94 -41.71 -19.69
N LEU A 804 -13.99 -41.00 -20.10
CA LEU A 804 -15.05 -41.53 -20.92
C LEU A 804 -14.48 -41.91 -22.30
N THR A 805 -14.33 -43.21 -22.51
CA THR A 805 -13.94 -43.79 -23.81
C THR A 805 -15.14 -44.51 -24.44
N PRO A 806 -15.14 -44.65 -25.78
CA PRO A 806 -16.11 -45.50 -26.47
C PRO A 806 -16.18 -46.92 -25.89
N ALA A 807 -15.02 -47.53 -25.59
CA ALA A 807 -14.93 -48.84 -24.96
C ALA A 807 -15.59 -48.90 -23.56
N TYR A 808 -15.39 -47.87 -22.72
CA TYR A 808 -16.03 -47.78 -21.41
C TYR A 808 -17.55 -47.74 -21.54
N LEU A 809 -18.07 -46.85 -22.40
CA LEU A 809 -19.50 -46.70 -22.60
C LEU A 809 -20.11 -47.95 -23.25
N SER A 810 -19.42 -48.59 -24.20
CA SER A 810 -19.82 -49.86 -24.81
C SER A 810 -20.03 -50.95 -23.76
N ASN A 811 -19.07 -51.11 -22.85
CA ASN A 811 -19.18 -52.08 -21.75
C ASN A 811 -20.35 -51.76 -20.80
N LEU A 812 -20.60 -50.48 -20.52
CA LEU A 812 -21.71 -50.05 -19.68
C LEU A 812 -23.07 -50.32 -20.34
N VAL A 813 -23.21 -49.95 -21.61
CA VAL A 813 -24.41 -50.22 -22.42
C VAL A 813 -24.67 -51.72 -22.49
N ARG A 814 -23.64 -52.55 -22.72
CA ARG A 814 -23.77 -54.01 -22.78
C ARG A 814 -24.29 -54.62 -21.48
N ARG A 815 -23.95 -54.04 -20.33
CA ARG A 815 -24.39 -54.52 -19.00
C ARG A 815 -25.77 -54.01 -18.62
N SER A 816 -26.09 -52.77 -18.96
CA SER A 816 -27.26 -52.06 -18.40
C SER A 816 -28.43 -51.90 -19.37
N LEU A 817 -28.19 -51.86 -20.68
CA LEU A 817 -29.22 -51.65 -21.70
C LEU A 817 -29.46 -52.92 -22.53
N VAL A 818 -30.22 -53.85 -21.94
CA VAL A 818 -30.63 -55.10 -22.63
C VAL A 818 -31.61 -54.82 -23.77
N ASN A 819 -32.45 -53.78 -23.65
CA ASN A 819 -33.35 -53.32 -24.71
C ASN A 819 -33.38 -51.76 -24.79
N PRO A 820 -32.46 -51.15 -25.54
CA PRO A 820 -32.31 -49.69 -25.66
C PRO A 820 -33.57 -48.98 -26.17
N ALA A 821 -34.39 -49.67 -26.96
CA ALA A 821 -35.57 -49.16 -27.65
C ALA A 821 -36.70 -48.66 -26.74
N LYS A 822 -36.81 -49.26 -25.54
CA LYS A 822 -37.87 -48.92 -24.59
C LYS A 822 -37.67 -47.52 -24.00
N TYR A 823 -36.44 -47.02 -24.04
CA TYR A 823 -36.03 -45.82 -23.33
C TYR A 823 -35.43 -44.75 -24.25
N LEU A 824 -34.86 -45.13 -25.40
CA LEU A 824 -34.16 -44.22 -26.31
C LEU A 824 -34.89 -44.01 -27.64
N ARG A 825 -34.92 -42.75 -28.11
CA ARG A 825 -35.41 -42.36 -29.44
C ARG A 825 -34.36 -42.65 -30.52
N PHE A 826 -34.77 -42.71 -31.79
CA PHE A 826 -33.86 -42.95 -32.92
C PHE A 826 -32.71 -41.93 -33.03
N GLU A 827 -32.95 -40.66 -32.69
CA GLU A 827 -31.91 -39.63 -32.67
C GLU A 827 -30.82 -39.93 -31.63
N GLN A 828 -31.23 -40.34 -30.42
CA GLN A 828 -30.33 -40.69 -29.32
C GLN A 828 -29.53 -41.96 -29.61
N LEU A 829 -30.17 -42.95 -30.25
CA LEU A 829 -29.50 -44.16 -30.70
C LEU A 829 -28.46 -43.88 -31.78
N SER A 830 -28.77 -42.99 -32.73
CA SER A 830 -27.83 -42.61 -33.80
C SER A 830 -26.60 -41.92 -33.22
N GLU A 831 -26.81 -41.03 -32.24
CA GLU A 831 -25.72 -40.32 -31.59
C GLU A 831 -24.88 -41.23 -30.68
N LEU A 832 -25.51 -42.17 -29.98
CA LEU A 832 -24.80 -43.20 -29.21
C LEU A 832 -23.90 -44.05 -30.12
N LEU A 833 -24.41 -44.49 -31.27
CA LEU A 833 -23.63 -45.23 -32.25
C LEU A 833 -22.50 -44.37 -32.85
N SER A 834 -22.74 -43.08 -33.06
CA SER A 834 -21.73 -42.10 -33.47
C SER A 834 -20.60 -41.95 -32.46
N PHE A 835 -20.94 -41.88 -31.18
CA PHE A 835 -19.96 -41.79 -30.11
C PHE A 835 -19.14 -43.09 -29.97
N LEU A 836 -19.81 -44.25 -29.94
CA LEU A 836 -19.18 -45.55 -29.78
C LEU A 836 -18.29 -45.92 -30.98
N GLY A 837 -18.72 -45.60 -32.20
CA GLY A 837 -17.97 -45.90 -33.43
C GLY A 837 -16.85 -44.90 -33.76
N ARG A 838 -16.57 -43.90 -32.91
CA ARG A 838 -15.64 -42.81 -33.22
C ARG A 838 -14.18 -43.24 -33.28
N GLN A 839 -13.79 -44.24 -32.50
CA GLN A 839 -12.40 -44.70 -32.38
C GLN A 839 -12.17 -46.08 -33.01
N SER A 840 -13.07 -47.03 -32.74
CA SER A 840 -12.97 -48.39 -33.27
C SER A 840 -14.35 -48.98 -33.57
N ALA A 841 -14.44 -49.78 -34.63
CA ALA A 841 -15.64 -50.58 -34.91
C ALA A 841 -15.83 -51.71 -33.89
N ASP A 842 -14.75 -52.15 -33.22
CA ASP A 842 -14.82 -53.24 -32.23
C ASP A 842 -15.64 -52.85 -30.99
N ASP A 843 -15.72 -51.56 -30.67
CA ASP A 843 -16.52 -51.05 -29.55
C ASP A 843 -18.03 -51.21 -29.79
N LEU A 844 -18.45 -51.48 -31.03
CA LEU A 844 -19.86 -51.74 -31.37
C LEU A 844 -20.25 -53.21 -31.24
N LEU A 845 -19.29 -54.13 -31.15
CA LEU A 845 -19.53 -55.56 -31.20
C LEU A 845 -20.35 -56.08 -30.00
N GLY A 846 -21.31 -56.97 -30.29
CA GLY A 846 -22.19 -57.58 -29.30
C GLY A 846 -23.25 -56.63 -28.74
N LEU A 847 -23.45 -55.45 -29.33
CA LEU A 847 -24.49 -54.50 -28.92
C LEU A 847 -25.74 -54.64 -29.80
N ARG A 848 -26.92 -54.69 -29.18
CA ARG A 848 -28.22 -54.70 -29.86
C ARG A 848 -28.76 -53.30 -30.04
N LEU A 849 -28.12 -52.51 -30.91
CA LEU A 849 -28.41 -51.08 -31.09
C LEU A 849 -29.02 -50.75 -32.47
N LEU A 850 -29.10 -51.70 -33.40
CA LEU A 850 -29.65 -51.48 -34.74
C LEU A 850 -31.17 -51.69 -34.75
N PRO A 851 -32.00 -50.63 -34.86
CA PRO A 851 -33.45 -50.80 -34.95
C PRO A 851 -33.82 -51.43 -36.30
N LEU A 852 -34.61 -52.49 -36.29
CA LEU A 852 -35.06 -53.22 -37.49
C LEU A 852 -36.50 -52.84 -37.87
N SER A 853 -36.88 -53.11 -39.11
CA SER A 853 -38.24 -52.85 -39.62
C SER A 853 -39.28 -53.77 -38.95
N SER A 854 -38.88 -54.96 -38.50
CA SER A 854 -39.68 -55.84 -37.64
C SER A 854 -40.06 -55.23 -36.28
N GLY A 855 -39.35 -54.17 -35.84
CA GLY A 855 -39.47 -53.61 -34.49
C GLY A 855 -38.49 -54.23 -33.48
N GLU A 856 -37.74 -55.26 -33.88
CA GLU A 856 -36.66 -55.85 -33.07
C GLU A 856 -35.34 -55.08 -33.25
N PHE A 857 -34.31 -55.49 -32.51
CA PHE A 857 -32.99 -54.86 -32.54
C PHE A 857 -31.91 -55.88 -32.93
N GLY A 858 -31.26 -55.61 -34.06
CA GLY A 858 -30.18 -56.43 -34.60
C GLY A 858 -28.91 -56.32 -33.76
N MET A 859 -28.16 -57.43 -33.67
CA MET A 859 -26.87 -57.49 -32.96
C MET A 859 -25.73 -57.13 -33.91
N ILE A 860 -24.91 -56.15 -33.53
CA ILE A 860 -23.74 -55.78 -34.32
C ILE A 860 -22.63 -56.83 -34.10
N GLU A 861 -22.22 -57.48 -35.18
CA GLU A 861 -21.17 -58.50 -35.21
C GLU A 861 -20.16 -58.22 -36.33
N ARG A 862 -19.01 -58.90 -36.30
CA ARG A 862 -18.09 -58.88 -37.44
C ARG A 862 -18.73 -59.61 -38.60
N SER A 863 -18.57 -59.09 -39.81
CA SER A 863 -19.05 -59.78 -41.01
C SER A 863 -18.25 -61.09 -41.18
N THR A 864 -18.86 -62.19 -40.76
CA THR A 864 -18.43 -63.55 -41.05
C THR A 864 -19.52 -64.17 -41.90
N GLY A 865 -19.19 -65.09 -42.82
CA GLY A 865 -20.19 -65.72 -43.71
C GLY A 865 -21.29 -66.51 -42.98
N ALA A 866 -21.26 -66.59 -41.64
CA ALA A 866 -22.26 -67.22 -40.79
C ALA A 866 -23.06 -66.22 -39.92
N SER A 867 -22.71 -64.93 -39.90
CA SER A 867 -23.42 -63.90 -39.13
C SER A 867 -24.65 -63.37 -39.87
N GLU A 868 -25.68 -62.96 -39.13
CA GLU A 868 -26.87 -62.32 -39.71
C GLU A 868 -26.52 -60.95 -40.33
N THR A 869 -26.79 -60.76 -41.61
CA THR A 869 -26.56 -59.47 -42.29
C THR A 869 -27.79 -58.56 -42.22
N TYR A 870 -27.57 -57.29 -41.91
CA TYR A 870 -28.59 -56.23 -41.90
C TYR A 870 -28.35 -55.22 -43.03
N PHE A 871 -29.42 -54.71 -43.66
CA PHE A 871 -29.33 -53.85 -44.84
C PHE A 871 -29.91 -52.45 -44.59
N ILE A 872 -29.16 -51.43 -45.02
CA ILE A 872 -29.62 -50.05 -45.08
C ILE A 872 -30.29 -49.84 -46.45
N ALA A 873 -31.61 -49.78 -46.48
CA ALA A 873 -32.40 -49.85 -47.71
C ALA A 873 -33.17 -48.56 -48.03
N PRO A 874 -33.51 -48.32 -49.31
CA PRO A 874 -34.35 -47.19 -49.69
C PRO A 874 -35.78 -47.37 -49.16
N LYS A 875 -36.53 -46.25 -49.03
CA LYS A 875 -37.93 -46.26 -48.58
C LYS A 875 -38.80 -47.26 -49.35
N SER A 876 -38.51 -47.45 -50.63
CA SER A 876 -39.21 -48.38 -51.51
C SER A 876 -39.09 -49.84 -51.05
N ALA A 877 -37.93 -50.27 -50.55
CA ALA A 877 -37.73 -51.61 -49.98
C ALA A 877 -38.52 -51.83 -48.69
N HIS A 878 -38.60 -50.83 -47.81
CA HIS A 878 -39.37 -50.91 -46.55
C HIS A 878 -40.88 -51.05 -46.78
N VAL A 879 -41.41 -50.55 -47.91
CA VAL A 879 -42.83 -50.75 -48.24
C VAL A 879 -43.10 -52.17 -48.73
N LEU A 880 -42.11 -52.79 -49.39
CA LEU A 880 -42.23 -54.16 -49.90
C LEU A 880 -42.00 -55.22 -48.81
N PHE A 881 -41.16 -54.91 -47.82
CA PHE A 881 -40.81 -55.80 -46.72
C PHE A 881 -40.98 -55.11 -45.36
N PRO A 882 -42.22 -54.75 -44.96
CA PRO A 882 -42.47 -53.89 -43.81
C PRO A 882 -42.08 -54.48 -42.46
N ALA A 883 -42.07 -55.81 -42.31
CA ALA A 883 -41.74 -56.51 -41.07
C ALA A 883 -40.40 -57.28 -41.13
N SER A 884 -39.50 -56.91 -42.05
CA SER A 884 -38.24 -57.62 -42.23
C SER A 884 -37.32 -57.50 -41.01
N GLN A 885 -36.77 -58.63 -40.58
CA GLN A 885 -35.71 -58.72 -39.56
C GLN A 885 -34.33 -58.36 -40.11
N HIS A 886 -34.19 -58.19 -41.43
CA HIS A 886 -32.91 -57.83 -42.07
C HIS A 886 -32.84 -56.36 -42.48
N LEU A 887 -33.94 -55.60 -42.44
CA LEU A 887 -33.95 -54.19 -42.88
C LEU A 887 -33.85 -53.22 -41.70
N VAL A 888 -32.85 -52.35 -41.70
CA VAL A 888 -32.69 -51.28 -40.70
C VAL A 888 -33.83 -50.25 -40.82
N HIS A 889 -34.49 -49.92 -39.72
CA HIS A 889 -35.72 -49.12 -39.69
C HIS A 889 -35.58 -47.77 -40.45
N PRO A 890 -36.54 -47.38 -41.32
CA PRO A 890 -36.39 -46.25 -42.26
C PRO A 890 -36.29 -44.87 -41.61
N LYS A 891 -36.78 -44.71 -40.37
CA LYS A 891 -36.65 -43.46 -39.60
C LYS A 891 -35.30 -43.33 -38.90
N PHE A 892 -34.56 -44.43 -38.76
CA PHE A 892 -33.24 -44.43 -38.16
C PHE A 892 -32.22 -44.02 -39.23
N LYS A 893 -31.56 -42.89 -39.01
CA LYS A 893 -30.52 -42.38 -39.90
C LYS A 893 -29.18 -42.41 -39.16
N PRO A 894 -28.34 -43.44 -39.36
CA PRO A 894 -27.02 -43.45 -38.77
C PRO A 894 -26.18 -42.30 -39.34
N SER A 895 -25.32 -41.70 -38.50
CA SER A 895 -24.39 -40.65 -38.95
C SER A 895 -23.49 -41.18 -40.08
N MET A 896 -23.27 -40.37 -41.13
CA MET A 896 -22.52 -40.76 -42.33
C MET A 896 -21.10 -41.28 -42.03
N SER A 897 -20.46 -40.80 -40.96
CA SER A 897 -19.16 -41.29 -40.50
C SER A 897 -19.22 -42.70 -39.91
N VAL A 898 -20.33 -43.06 -39.25
CA VAL A 898 -20.56 -44.39 -38.69
C VAL A 898 -20.95 -45.35 -39.80
N CYS A 899 -21.78 -44.91 -40.75
CA CYS A 899 -22.19 -45.70 -41.91
C CYS A 899 -20.97 -46.22 -42.67
N SER A 900 -19.96 -45.38 -42.96
CA SER A 900 -18.79 -45.82 -43.73
C SER A 900 -17.95 -46.88 -43.01
N HIS A 901 -17.93 -46.90 -41.67
CA HIS A 901 -17.23 -47.90 -40.86
C HIS A 901 -18.06 -49.17 -40.64
N LEU A 902 -19.38 -49.05 -40.42
CA LEU A 902 -20.32 -50.17 -40.32
C LEU A 902 -20.27 -51.03 -41.59
N LEU A 903 -20.26 -50.39 -42.75
CA LEU A 903 -20.33 -51.03 -44.08
C LEU A 903 -19.07 -51.82 -44.48
N ARG A 904 -17.95 -51.67 -43.79
CA ARG A 904 -16.66 -52.26 -44.21
C ARG A 904 -16.21 -53.49 -43.42
N THR A 905 -16.70 -53.66 -42.20
CA THR A 905 -16.15 -54.67 -41.26
C THR A 905 -17.21 -55.39 -40.41
N LEU A 906 -18.41 -54.83 -40.33
CA LEU A 906 -19.50 -55.34 -39.51
C LEU A 906 -20.60 -55.94 -40.39
N ASN A 907 -21.53 -56.67 -39.79
CA ASN A 907 -22.65 -57.34 -40.45
C ASN A 907 -23.76 -56.38 -40.94
N VAL A 908 -23.41 -55.18 -41.38
CA VAL A 908 -24.33 -54.18 -41.93
C VAL A 908 -23.86 -53.81 -43.34
N GLU A 909 -24.73 -53.95 -44.33
CA GLU A 909 -24.38 -53.74 -45.75
C GLU A 909 -25.34 -52.74 -46.43
N GLU A 910 -24.89 -52.16 -47.54
CA GLU A 910 -25.76 -51.37 -48.41
C GLU A 910 -26.72 -52.30 -49.15
N PHE A 911 -27.92 -51.79 -49.44
CA PHE A 911 -28.91 -52.55 -50.19
C PHE A 911 -28.46 -52.77 -51.64
N THR A 912 -28.17 -54.02 -51.97
CA THR A 912 -27.72 -54.48 -53.30
C THR A 912 -28.67 -55.55 -53.87
N GLY A 913 -28.42 -55.99 -55.11
CA GLY A 913 -29.22 -57.07 -55.71
C GLY A 913 -29.16 -58.39 -54.95
N SER A 914 -28.02 -58.74 -54.38
CA SER A 914 -27.90 -59.94 -53.53
C SER A 914 -28.77 -59.83 -52.27
N SER A 915 -28.84 -58.64 -51.66
CA SER A 915 -29.72 -58.41 -50.50
C SER A 915 -31.20 -58.47 -50.86
N LEU A 916 -31.57 -58.01 -52.06
CA LEU A 916 -32.93 -58.10 -52.56
C LEU A 916 -33.33 -59.55 -52.80
N ASN A 917 -32.45 -60.38 -53.39
CA ASN A 917 -32.69 -61.81 -53.56
C ASN A 917 -33.01 -62.47 -52.21
N LEU A 918 -32.16 -62.26 -51.19
CA LEU A 918 -32.35 -62.82 -49.85
C LEU A 918 -33.70 -62.45 -49.21
N LEU A 919 -34.20 -61.23 -49.46
CA LEU A 919 -35.51 -60.80 -49.00
C LEU A 919 -36.66 -61.38 -49.84
N ILE A 920 -36.50 -61.49 -51.16
CA ILE A 920 -37.53 -62.06 -52.05
C ILE A 920 -37.77 -63.53 -51.73
N VAL A 921 -36.73 -64.30 -51.37
CA VAL A 921 -36.87 -65.70 -50.95
C VAL A 921 -37.86 -65.87 -49.78
N THR A 922 -38.00 -64.85 -48.92
CA THR A 922 -38.95 -64.89 -47.80
C THR A 922 -40.42 -64.76 -48.22
N VAL A 923 -40.67 -64.29 -49.46
CA VAL A 923 -42.01 -64.05 -50.03
C VAL A 923 -42.31 -65.04 -51.16
N LEU A 924 -41.31 -65.42 -51.95
CA LEU A 924 -41.43 -66.23 -53.16
C LEU A 924 -40.32 -67.28 -53.24
N HIS A 925 -40.65 -68.48 -53.72
CA HIS A 925 -39.65 -69.50 -54.04
C HIS A 925 -39.07 -69.29 -55.44
N GLU A 926 -37.79 -69.61 -55.62
CA GLU A 926 -37.15 -69.63 -56.93
C GLU A 926 -37.81 -70.67 -57.85
N GLY A 927 -38.03 -70.32 -59.12
CA GLY A 927 -38.70 -71.19 -60.06
C GLY A 927 -38.98 -70.51 -61.40
N SER A 928 -39.00 -71.31 -62.47
CA SER A 928 -39.19 -70.80 -63.83
C SER A 928 -40.60 -70.26 -64.09
N VAL A 929 -41.63 -70.93 -63.56
CA VAL A 929 -43.04 -70.56 -63.70
C VAL A 929 -43.78 -70.92 -62.41
N ALA A 930 -44.58 -70.00 -61.88
CA ALA A 930 -45.42 -70.25 -60.69
C ALA A 930 -46.77 -69.56 -60.80
N SER A 931 -47.78 -70.14 -60.16
CA SER A 931 -49.08 -69.50 -59.96
C SER A 931 -49.20 -68.96 -58.55
N HIS A 932 -49.64 -67.72 -58.42
CA HIS A 932 -49.66 -66.97 -57.17
C HIS A 932 -51.09 -66.57 -56.78
N ASP A 933 -51.34 -66.45 -55.48
CA ASP A 933 -52.61 -65.96 -54.94
C ASP A 933 -52.76 -64.44 -55.14
N ASN A 934 -53.94 -63.90 -54.80
CA ASN A 934 -54.24 -62.48 -54.99
C ASN A 934 -53.33 -61.55 -54.18
N ASP A 935 -52.82 -62.01 -53.03
CA ASP A 935 -51.98 -61.21 -52.14
C ASP A 935 -50.56 -61.07 -52.71
N ILE A 936 -49.97 -62.17 -53.19
CA ILE A 936 -48.67 -62.15 -53.89
C ILE A 936 -48.79 -61.41 -55.21
N GLN A 937 -49.90 -61.54 -55.95
CA GLN A 937 -50.14 -60.76 -57.17
C GLN A 937 -50.11 -59.25 -56.91
N ALA A 938 -50.79 -58.79 -55.85
CA ALA A 938 -50.77 -57.39 -55.43
C ALA A 938 -49.37 -56.94 -54.99
N TRP A 939 -48.63 -57.81 -54.30
CA TRP A 939 -47.25 -57.56 -53.92
C TRP A 939 -46.32 -57.44 -55.13
N ILE A 940 -46.41 -58.33 -56.14
CA ILE A 940 -45.60 -58.27 -57.38
C ILE A 940 -45.89 -56.97 -58.15
N ALA A 941 -47.15 -56.54 -58.21
CA ALA A 941 -47.51 -55.25 -58.82
C ALA A 941 -46.87 -54.07 -58.07
N SER A 942 -46.90 -54.08 -56.73
CA SER A 942 -46.22 -53.08 -55.89
C SER A 942 -44.70 -53.13 -56.05
N PHE A 943 -44.11 -54.34 -56.16
CA PHE A 943 -42.68 -54.57 -56.38
C PHE A 943 -42.21 -53.84 -57.63
N TRP A 944 -42.85 -54.08 -58.77
CA TRP A 944 -42.41 -53.45 -60.01
C TRP A 944 -42.63 -51.94 -60.06
N ASN A 945 -43.67 -51.41 -59.41
CA ASN A 945 -43.88 -49.97 -59.28
C ASN A 945 -42.75 -49.27 -58.52
N LYS A 946 -42.07 -49.99 -57.62
CA LYS A 946 -41.02 -49.48 -56.73
C LYS A 946 -39.61 -49.95 -57.10
N CYS A 947 -39.49 -50.90 -58.03
CA CYS A 947 -38.23 -51.52 -58.43
C CYS A 947 -37.24 -50.50 -59.00
N ALA A 948 -37.73 -49.54 -59.79
CA ALA A 948 -36.90 -48.47 -60.35
C ALA A 948 -36.21 -47.62 -59.26
N ASP A 949 -36.89 -47.39 -58.13
CA ASP A 949 -36.35 -46.60 -57.01
C ASP A 949 -35.29 -47.35 -56.20
N MET A 950 -35.20 -48.69 -56.33
CA MET A 950 -34.26 -49.51 -55.58
C MET A 950 -32.87 -49.60 -56.23
N ASN A 951 -32.74 -49.20 -57.50
CA ASN A 951 -31.48 -49.22 -58.27
C ASN A 951 -30.73 -50.57 -58.23
N VAL A 952 -31.48 -51.67 -58.28
CA VAL A 952 -30.97 -53.04 -58.17
C VAL A 952 -30.81 -53.67 -59.55
N ASN A 953 -29.75 -54.47 -59.74
CA ASN A 953 -29.53 -55.26 -60.95
C ASN A 953 -30.59 -56.36 -61.10
N LEU A 954 -31.29 -56.38 -62.24
CA LEU A 954 -32.31 -57.38 -62.57
C LEU A 954 -31.77 -58.81 -62.67
N GLU A 955 -30.46 -58.99 -62.90
CA GLU A 955 -29.79 -60.30 -62.84
C GLU A 955 -29.95 -60.98 -61.48
N SER A 956 -29.99 -60.21 -60.39
CA SER A 956 -30.03 -60.79 -59.03
C SER A 956 -31.39 -61.41 -58.68
N ILE A 957 -32.42 -61.13 -59.48
CA ILE A 957 -33.79 -61.60 -59.26
C ILE A 957 -34.33 -62.41 -60.46
N SER A 958 -33.46 -62.76 -61.41
CA SER A 958 -33.87 -63.32 -62.69
C SER A 958 -34.47 -64.73 -62.59
N THR A 959 -34.18 -65.42 -61.48
CA THR A 959 -34.65 -66.77 -61.14
C THR A 959 -36.06 -66.81 -60.55
N PHE A 960 -36.61 -65.67 -60.11
CA PHE A 960 -37.93 -65.62 -59.48
C PHE A 960 -39.04 -65.39 -60.50
N PRO A 961 -40.21 -66.03 -60.34
CA PRO A 961 -41.37 -65.86 -61.21
C PRO A 961 -42.07 -64.52 -60.96
N LEU A 962 -41.48 -63.43 -61.42
CA LEU A 962 -41.96 -62.05 -61.22
C LEU A 962 -42.60 -61.43 -62.47
N VAL A 963 -42.42 -62.03 -63.65
CA VAL A 963 -42.91 -61.50 -64.92
C VAL A 963 -44.36 -61.96 -65.14
N PRO A 964 -45.34 -61.04 -65.23
CA PRO A 964 -46.73 -61.43 -65.45
C PRO A 964 -46.91 -62.01 -66.85
N THR A 965 -47.63 -63.12 -66.91
CA THR A 965 -48.04 -63.76 -68.18
C THR A 965 -49.47 -63.33 -68.52
N ARG A 966 -49.94 -63.64 -69.75
CA ARG A 966 -51.33 -63.37 -70.13
C ARG A 966 -52.35 -64.23 -69.37
N ARG A 967 -51.93 -65.32 -68.73
CA ARG A 967 -52.79 -66.13 -67.85
C ARG A 967 -52.88 -65.45 -66.48
N PRO A 968 -54.09 -65.06 -66.01
CA PRO A 968 -54.25 -64.44 -64.71
C PRO A 968 -53.65 -65.31 -63.60
N GLY A 969 -52.85 -64.69 -62.72
CA GLY A 969 -52.21 -65.37 -61.59
C GLY A 969 -51.04 -66.29 -61.94
N LEU A 970 -50.61 -66.38 -63.21
CA LEU A 970 -49.43 -67.15 -63.63
C LEU A 970 -48.28 -66.19 -63.98
N TYR A 971 -47.12 -66.42 -63.37
CA TYR A 971 -45.92 -65.61 -63.53
C TYR A 971 -44.73 -66.47 -63.96
N THR A 972 -43.80 -65.89 -64.71
CA THR A 972 -42.59 -66.54 -65.20
C THR A 972 -41.34 -65.77 -64.76
N SER A 973 -40.19 -66.44 -64.73
CA SER A 973 -38.93 -65.81 -64.39
C SER A 973 -38.30 -65.08 -65.57
N ILE A 974 -37.44 -64.09 -65.30
CA ILE A 974 -36.72 -63.34 -66.35
C ILE A 974 -35.78 -64.26 -67.11
N ASP A 975 -35.14 -65.23 -66.42
CA ASP A 975 -34.30 -66.25 -67.06
C ASP A 975 -35.09 -67.12 -68.03
N ASN A 976 -36.32 -67.49 -67.67
CA ASN A 976 -37.19 -68.29 -68.53
C ASN A 976 -37.63 -67.51 -69.78
N CYS A 977 -37.80 -66.18 -69.65
CA CYS A 977 -38.02 -65.27 -70.78
C CYS A 977 -36.78 -65.15 -71.68
N ARG A 978 -35.57 -65.06 -71.11
CA ARG A 978 -34.31 -64.95 -71.87
C ARG A 978 -33.91 -66.23 -72.59
N ASN A 979 -34.13 -67.39 -71.96
CA ASN A 979 -33.83 -68.72 -72.51
C ASN A 979 -34.88 -69.20 -73.54
N ARG A 980 -35.71 -68.29 -74.09
CA ARG A 980 -36.75 -68.54 -75.10
C ARG A 980 -37.78 -69.60 -74.73
N SER A 981 -37.90 -69.90 -73.44
CA SER A 981 -38.86 -70.87 -72.90
C SER A 981 -40.23 -70.22 -72.60
N ALA A 982 -40.27 -68.89 -72.54
CA ALA A 982 -41.48 -68.08 -72.64
C ALA A 982 -41.47 -67.23 -73.93
N VAL A 983 -42.64 -67.08 -74.56
CA VAL A 983 -42.84 -66.29 -75.78
C VAL A 983 -43.14 -64.84 -75.38
N ILE A 984 -42.26 -63.90 -75.75
CA ILE A 984 -42.40 -62.46 -75.45
C ILE A 984 -42.96 -61.75 -76.67
N LEU A 985 -44.14 -61.14 -76.56
CA LEU A 985 -44.80 -60.43 -77.66
C LEU A 985 -44.60 -58.93 -77.55
N GLY A 986 -43.85 -58.39 -78.51
CA GLY A 986 -43.40 -57.00 -78.60
C GLY A 986 -44.32 -56.06 -79.36
N THR A 987 -45.56 -56.45 -79.65
CA THR A 987 -46.44 -55.65 -80.55
C THR A 987 -47.65 -55.07 -79.83
N ARG A 988 -48.00 -53.81 -80.19
CA ARG A 988 -49.22 -53.14 -79.72
C ARG A 988 -50.52 -53.74 -80.29
N ARG A 989 -50.42 -54.65 -81.27
CA ARG A 989 -51.53 -55.24 -82.02
C ARG A 989 -51.35 -56.75 -82.18
N ALA A 990 -51.18 -57.45 -81.08
CA ALA A 990 -51.18 -58.90 -81.13
C ALA A 990 -52.63 -59.40 -81.40
N HIS A 991 -52.84 -60.10 -82.51
CA HIS A 991 -54.16 -60.56 -82.92
C HIS A 991 -54.69 -61.68 -82.00
N ALA A 992 -55.99 -61.63 -81.63
CA ALA A 992 -56.67 -62.58 -80.73
C ALA A 992 -56.43 -64.07 -81.06
N TRP A 993 -56.24 -64.43 -82.34
CA TRP A 993 -56.02 -65.80 -82.81
C TRP A 993 -54.64 -66.36 -82.44
N LEU A 994 -53.60 -65.52 -82.44
CA LEU A 994 -52.21 -65.92 -82.10
C LEU A 994 -52.14 -66.42 -80.66
N TRP A 995 -52.94 -65.80 -79.78
CA TRP A 995 -53.03 -66.15 -78.38
C TRP A 995 -53.72 -67.47 -78.12
N SER A 996 -54.83 -67.76 -78.84
CA SER A 996 -55.51 -69.05 -78.73
C SER A 996 -54.54 -70.18 -79.10
N LEU A 997 -53.82 -70.02 -80.20
CA LEU A 997 -52.83 -70.98 -80.67
C LEU A 997 -51.70 -71.22 -79.65
N LEU A 998 -51.08 -70.15 -79.15
CA LEU A 998 -49.96 -70.26 -78.20
C LEU A 998 -50.41 -70.84 -76.85
N SER A 999 -51.64 -70.54 -76.42
CA SER A 999 -52.22 -71.12 -75.19
C SER A 999 -52.56 -72.60 -75.36
N ASP A 1000 -53.08 -73.01 -76.52
CA ASP A 1000 -53.40 -74.41 -76.85
C ASP A 1000 -52.14 -75.28 -76.95
N LEU A 1001 -51.01 -74.68 -77.34
CA LEU A 1001 -49.68 -75.31 -77.33
C LEU A 1001 -49.03 -75.40 -75.93
N GLY A 1002 -49.70 -74.89 -74.89
CA GLY A 1002 -49.20 -74.91 -73.52
C GLY A 1002 -48.02 -73.96 -73.25
N LEU A 1003 -47.72 -73.05 -74.17
CA LEU A 1003 -46.59 -72.12 -74.05
C LEU A 1003 -46.91 -70.98 -73.08
N THR A 1004 -45.90 -70.56 -72.32
CA THR A 1004 -46.00 -69.40 -71.42
C THR A 1004 -45.79 -68.14 -72.24
N VAL A 1005 -46.78 -67.24 -72.26
CA VAL A 1005 -46.75 -66.04 -73.11
C VAL A 1005 -46.80 -64.76 -72.28
N VAL A 1006 -45.87 -63.85 -72.58
CA VAL A 1006 -45.69 -62.55 -71.92
C VAL A 1006 -46.08 -61.43 -72.89
N GLU A 1007 -47.03 -60.58 -72.49
CA GLU A 1007 -47.54 -59.48 -73.31
C GLU A 1007 -47.06 -58.12 -72.79
N CYS A 1008 -46.02 -57.57 -73.42
CA CYS A 1008 -45.33 -56.38 -72.95
C CYS A 1008 -46.22 -55.12 -72.95
N TYR A 1009 -47.19 -55.00 -73.87
CA TYR A 1009 -48.09 -53.84 -73.97
C TYR A 1009 -49.41 -53.97 -73.22
N SER A 1010 -49.62 -55.06 -72.46
CA SER A 1010 -50.83 -55.19 -71.64
C SER A 1010 -50.92 -54.07 -70.58
N GLU A 1011 -52.15 -53.67 -70.21
CA GLU A 1011 -52.37 -52.58 -69.25
C GLU A 1011 -51.75 -52.84 -67.87
N ASN A 1012 -51.63 -54.12 -67.50
CA ASN A 1012 -51.07 -54.57 -66.23
C ASN A 1012 -49.57 -54.92 -66.30
N PHE A 1013 -48.92 -54.75 -67.46
CA PHE A 1013 -47.49 -55.04 -67.59
C PHE A 1013 -46.64 -53.91 -66.99
N PRO A 1014 -45.64 -54.21 -66.16
CA PRO A 1014 -44.85 -53.16 -65.51
C PRO A 1014 -44.01 -52.37 -66.50
N ARG A 1015 -44.03 -51.03 -66.39
CA ARG A 1015 -43.31 -50.12 -67.29
C ARG A 1015 -41.79 -50.34 -67.27
N TYR A 1016 -41.21 -50.46 -66.08
CA TYR A 1016 -39.77 -50.68 -65.91
C TYR A 1016 -39.28 -51.95 -66.63
N LEU A 1017 -40.06 -53.04 -66.51
CA LEU A 1017 -39.80 -54.31 -67.18
C LEU A 1017 -40.02 -54.22 -68.70
N ARG A 1018 -41.03 -53.45 -69.14
CA ARG A 1018 -41.31 -53.17 -70.56
C ARG A 1018 -40.12 -52.50 -71.22
N ASP A 1019 -39.59 -51.45 -70.60
CA ASP A 1019 -38.48 -50.69 -71.14
C ASP A 1019 -37.21 -51.57 -71.23
N THR A 1020 -36.96 -52.41 -70.21
CA THR A 1020 -35.82 -53.34 -70.20
C THR A 1020 -35.91 -54.42 -71.30
N PHE A 1021 -37.10 -54.99 -71.54
CA PHE A 1021 -37.28 -55.99 -72.61
C PHE A 1021 -37.26 -55.35 -74.00
N LEU A 1022 -37.73 -54.10 -74.15
CA LEU A 1022 -37.73 -53.38 -75.42
C LEU A 1022 -36.34 -52.86 -75.83
N GLU A 1023 -35.47 -52.54 -74.87
CA GLU A 1023 -34.06 -52.19 -75.14
C GLU A 1023 -33.22 -53.40 -75.59
N ASN A 1024 -33.53 -54.61 -75.09
CA ASN A 1024 -32.87 -55.86 -75.49
C ASN A 1024 -33.60 -56.54 -76.66
N GLN A 1025 -33.40 -56.02 -77.88
CA GLN A 1025 -34.10 -56.47 -79.11
C GLN A 1025 -33.94 -57.96 -79.47
N GLU A 1026 -33.00 -58.69 -78.87
CA GLU A 1026 -32.69 -60.10 -79.22
C GLU A 1026 -33.74 -61.14 -78.73
N THR A 1027 -34.70 -60.73 -77.90
CA THR A 1027 -35.67 -61.64 -77.25
C THR A 1027 -37.13 -61.43 -77.68
N LEU A 1028 -37.40 -60.42 -78.50
CA LEU A 1028 -38.76 -60.06 -78.93
C LEU A 1028 -39.15 -60.83 -80.19
N ILE A 1029 -40.34 -61.43 -80.17
CA ILE A 1029 -41.04 -61.84 -81.38
C ILE A 1029 -41.94 -60.66 -81.76
N ASP A 1030 -41.56 -59.95 -82.83
CA ASP A 1030 -42.40 -58.96 -83.50
C ASP A 1030 -43.59 -59.65 -84.21
#